data_AF-A0A226DFB5-F1
#
_entry.id   AF-A0A226DFB5-F1
#
_cell.length_a   1.000
_cell.length_b   1.000
_cell.length_c   1.000
_cell.angle_alpha   90.00
_cell.angle_beta   90.00
_cell.angle_gamma   90.00
#
_symmetry.space_group_name_H-M   'P 1'
#
loop_
_entity.id
_entity.type
_entity.pdbx_description
1 polymer ?
#
loop_
_entity_poly.entity_id
_entity_poly.type
_entity_poly.pdbx_seq_one_letter_code
_entity_poly.pdbx_strand_id
1 'polypeptide(L)'
;MIPVTDLPQSRLELGNFGCCERRISSNQWSRAIGGVGPNEKLLWDIVTMKLGHTGKSFTPTDLICKSCHARLRFDYERNGFQDYRTALSKSSRLAVPTVSDLCVADTCSTIEESQEPSSVASTSQSSLDSSLTVNSQTSLSISFSSTQSISLLSNHAKIDIPTVSKSERRCFICKSVTGRKRLPDSAILQVLQRHKQSFELSGPDITKWIAQLLKHIDNKVTILDFGKNSHIKPEDYHLLLGVTRDQFLELLEICRHHIHSSSNRSVENALALFLMKMRLDLPQKVLALLFGIDGQQRVSETITRVAEVLDREFVPYNLGCGEMHLNREMAESHDSEFYHRILDTPPKSLHVTCDATYLNIQKPSNFEVQRKTFSLHKFRNLVKPMLIVFADGYILDADGPWFSDFKNNDANILEKIVNRAGAGTLLILLQPGDVFILDRGFRDFVEKLRALGLVYMPELLKGKTQFSADEANQSRKVTMLRLIVEVVNGQIKLRFRFFDSIIQATYLPKIAMFFRIACAIHNKYGTRFRKSPENEDYIINEVIGDMDRANTLEMLIKDNGLLRKQIIWTAPTEADLANFPILSIDDLKKITLGTFQIRMADSYTNQHLQEEGEYRLFIHKENSSLFRVKLQSRFNRRATHQVWIQVDIGEHGHKAIDSYYCTCKTGSRTLGCCSHVCSVFKCCGYDRHQPPSTRRNHRAYSFLDAAVDIAGEEDDDE
;
A
#
# COMPACT_ATOMS: atom_id res chain seq x y z
N MET A 1 57.96 13.27 -26.12
CA MET A 1 58.21 14.42 -27.01
C MET A 1 56.98 14.60 -27.89
N ILE A 2 56.61 15.86 -28.17
CA ILE A 2 55.47 16.27 -29.03
C ILE A 2 55.97 17.49 -29.82
N PRO A 3 55.84 17.49 -31.17
CA PRO A 3 54.88 18.37 -31.89
C PRO A 3 53.98 17.56 -32.86
N VAL A 4 52.77 17.94 -33.30
CA VAL A 4 52.00 19.21 -33.44
C VAL A 4 52.03 19.83 -34.85
N THR A 5 50.85 20.34 -35.26
CA THR A 5 50.49 21.18 -36.45
C THR A 5 50.45 20.58 -37.88
N ASP A 6 49.23 20.19 -38.25
CA ASP A 6 48.37 20.87 -39.26
C ASP A 6 48.30 20.53 -40.78
N LEU A 7 47.10 20.89 -41.26
CA LEU A 7 46.41 20.70 -42.56
C LEU A 7 46.58 21.98 -43.45
N PRO A 8 46.15 22.09 -44.74
CA PRO A 8 44.83 21.62 -45.20
C PRO A 8 44.54 21.27 -46.69
N GLN A 9 43.34 20.68 -46.84
CA GLN A 9 42.32 20.88 -47.89
C GLN A 9 42.42 20.35 -49.35
N SER A 10 41.35 19.62 -49.66
CA SER A 10 40.56 19.58 -50.92
C SER A 10 40.88 18.50 -51.97
N ARG A 11 39.79 17.94 -52.52
CA ARG A 11 39.74 16.87 -53.52
C ARG A 11 38.43 17.01 -54.30
N LEU A 12 38.45 16.84 -55.62
CA LEU A 12 37.26 16.79 -56.47
C LEU A 12 37.55 15.98 -57.73
N GLU A 13 37.08 14.72 -57.80
CA GLU A 13 37.02 13.91 -59.03
C GLU A 13 35.83 12.93 -58.99
N LEU A 14 35.34 12.53 -60.17
CA LEU A 14 34.18 11.66 -60.39
C LEU A 14 34.43 10.72 -61.58
N GLY A 15 34.08 9.43 -61.47
CA GLY A 15 34.29 8.46 -62.57
C GLY A 15 33.61 7.09 -62.43
N ASN A 16 32.43 6.96 -63.04
CA ASN A 16 31.81 5.74 -63.62
C ASN A 16 31.50 4.48 -62.76
N PHE A 17 30.19 4.29 -62.49
CA PHE A 17 29.50 3.06 -62.03
C PHE A 17 28.07 3.01 -62.64
N GLY A 18 27.30 1.91 -62.70
CA GLY A 18 27.50 0.50 -62.31
C GLY A 18 26.16 -0.28 -62.35
N CYS A 19 26.14 -1.58 -62.68
CA CYS A 19 24.90 -2.40 -62.78
C CYS A 19 25.23 -3.92 -62.77
N CYS A 20 24.69 -4.81 -61.93
CA CYS A 20 23.47 -4.77 -61.11
C CYS A 20 23.71 -4.95 -59.59
N GLU A 21 24.32 -3.96 -58.95
CA GLU A 21 23.88 -3.53 -57.62
C GLU A 21 23.28 -2.13 -57.80
N ARG A 22 21.97 -1.98 -57.59
CA ARG A 22 21.28 -0.68 -57.68
C ARG A 22 20.52 -0.43 -56.38
N ARG A 23 20.85 0.67 -55.70
CA ARG A 23 19.98 1.26 -54.68
C ARG A 23 18.67 1.67 -55.35
N ILE A 24 17.54 1.37 -54.71
CA ILE A 24 16.21 1.75 -55.20
C ILE A 24 15.94 3.17 -54.72
N SER A 25 15.52 4.08 -55.60
CA SER A 25 15.08 5.42 -55.19
C SER A 25 13.64 5.39 -54.66
N SER A 26 13.27 6.32 -53.77
CA SER A 26 11.91 6.38 -53.18
C SER A 26 10.80 6.29 -54.25
N ASN A 27 10.90 7.10 -55.31
CA ASN A 27 9.94 7.09 -56.43
C ASN A 27 9.88 5.77 -57.22
N GLN A 28 10.92 4.93 -57.17
CA GLN A 28 10.89 3.57 -57.73
C GLN A 28 10.28 2.56 -56.76
N TRP A 29 10.49 2.73 -55.45
CA TRP A 29 9.89 1.92 -54.40
C TRP A 29 8.37 2.07 -54.39
N SER A 30 7.85 3.31 -54.37
CA SER A 30 6.40 3.59 -54.37
C SER A 30 5.67 2.99 -55.57
N ARG A 31 6.33 2.84 -56.73
CA ARG A 31 5.76 2.19 -57.92
C ARG A 31 5.76 0.66 -57.83
N ALA A 32 6.66 0.05 -57.07
CA ALA A 32 6.75 -1.40 -56.92
C ALA A 32 5.70 -1.97 -55.94
N ILE A 33 5.26 -1.16 -54.96
CA ILE A 33 4.26 -1.55 -53.94
C ILE A 33 2.83 -1.06 -54.24
N GLY A 34 2.61 -0.39 -55.38
CA GLY A 34 1.27 0.03 -55.84
C GLY A 34 0.78 1.39 -55.33
N GLY A 35 1.70 2.28 -54.94
CA GLY A 35 1.41 3.57 -54.30
C GLY A 35 1.86 3.61 -52.84
N VAL A 36 1.83 4.80 -52.22
CA VAL A 36 2.17 4.95 -50.80
C VAL A 36 1.05 4.34 -49.97
N GLY A 37 1.34 3.23 -49.26
CA GLY A 37 0.34 2.40 -48.60
C GLY A 37 0.88 1.61 -47.40
N PRO A 38 0.00 0.93 -46.64
CA PRO A 38 0.31 0.42 -45.30
C PRO A 38 1.46 -0.60 -45.23
N ASN A 39 1.79 -1.27 -46.34
CA ASN A 39 2.90 -2.23 -46.41
C ASN A 39 4.28 -1.59 -46.21
N GLU A 40 4.46 -0.31 -46.56
CA GLU A 40 5.72 0.40 -46.29
C GLU A 40 5.87 0.68 -44.80
N LYS A 41 4.82 1.20 -44.15
CA LYS A 41 4.80 1.45 -42.72
C LYS A 41 5.03 0.17 -41.92
N LEU A 42 4.33 -0.91 -42.24
CA LEU A 42 4.47 -2.20 -41.55
C LEU A 42 5.91 -2.74 -41.58
N LEU A 43 6.64 -2.53 -42.68
CA LEU A 43 8.02 -2.97 -42.82
C LEU A 43 8.99 -2.11 -41.99
N TRP A 44 8.74 -0.79 -41.91
CA TRP A 44 9.47 0.11 -41.01
C TRP A 44 9.15 -0.12 -39.53
N ASP A 45 7.90 -0.45 -39.18
CA ASP A 45 7.49 -0.83 -37.83
C ASP A 45 8.23 -2.12 -37.39
N ILE A 46 8.34 -3.12 -38.28
CA ILE A 46 9.11 -4.35 -38.04
C ILE A 46 10.61 -4.05 -37.86
N VAL A 47 11.22 -3.22 -38.70
CA VAL A 47 12.64 -2.81 -38.58
C VAL A 47 12.88 -2.07 -37.27
N THR A 48 12.00 -1.12 -36.91
CA THR A 48 12.10 -0.31 -35.70
C THR A 48 11.92 -1.18 -34.44
N MET A 49 10.95 -2.09 -34.43
CA MET A 49 10.73 -3.02 -33.32
C MET A 49 11.88 -4.06 -33.19
N LYS A 50 12.55 -4.41 -34.28
CA LYS A 50 13.69 -5.35 -34.28
C LYS A 50 15.05 -4.72 -33.97
N LEU A 51 15.25 -3.42 -34.22
CA LEU A 51 16.57 -2.78 -34.14
C LEU A 51 16.61 -1.45 -33.35
N GLY A 52 15.47 -0.92 -32.90
CA GLY A 52 15.39 0.40 -32.24
C GLY A 52 16.23 0.54 -30.96
N HIS A 53 16.55 -0.58 -30.29
CA HIS A 53 17.46 -0.63 -29.15
C HIS A 53 18.95 -0.38 -29.51
N THR A 54 19.30 -0.23 -30.79
CA THR A 54 20.68 0.02 -31.25
C THR A 54 21.05 1.50 -31.37
N GLY A 55 20.09 2.42 -31.17
CA GLY A 55 20.34 3.86 -31.10
C GLY A 55 20.75 4.55 -32.41
N LYS A 56 20.58 3.90 -33.57
CA LYS A 56 20.91 4.45 -34.90
C LYS A 56 19.66 4.68 -35.76
N SER A 57 19.74 5.64 -36.68
CA SER A 57 18.75 5.90 -37.72
C SER A 57 19.07 5.14 -39.02
N PHE A 58 18.06 4.88 -39.84
CA PHE A 58 18.14 4.03 -41.05
C PHE A 58 17.42 4.70 -42.23
N THR A 59 17.77 4.34 -43.48
CA THR A 59 17.18 4.97 -44.68
C THR A 59 16.70 3.96 -45.73
N PRO A 60 15.76 4.32 -46.63
CA PRO A 60 15.26 3.40 -47.66
C PRO A 60 16.31 2.90 -48.66
N THR A 61 17.45 3.60 -48.78
CA THR A 61 18.51 3.26 -49.75
C THR A 61 19.38 2.06 -49.36
N ASP A 62 19.11 1.41 -48.23
CA ASP A 62 19.97 0.38 -47.66
C ASP A 62 19.46 -1.06 -47.90
N LEU A 63 18.37 -1.20 -48.67
CA LEU A 63 17.80 -2.47 -49.12
C LEU A 63 18.38 -2.93 -50.47
N ILE A 64 18.77 -4.21 -50.57
CA ILE A 64 19.31 -4.82 -51.81
C ILE A 64 18.51 -6.08 -52.17
N CYS A 65 18.03 -6.16 -53.42
CA CYS A 65 17.29 -7.31 -53.96
C CYS A 65 18.19 -8.20 -54.84
N LYS A 66 18.31 -9.49 -54.51
CA LYS A 66 18.90 -10.54 -55.38
C LYS A 66 18.18 -11.88 -55.17
N SER A 67 17.59 -12.40 -56.26
CA SER A 67 17.11 -13.79 -56.42
C SER A 67 16.34 -14.41 -55.24
N CYS A 68 15.02 -14.21 -55.25
CA CYS A 68 14.02 -14.96 -54.46
C CYS A 68 14.06 -14.82 -52.91
N HIS A 69 14.97 -14.04 -52.34
CA HIS A 69 14.93 -13.63 -50.93
C HIS A 69 15.25 -12.14 -50.80
N ALA A 70 14.67 -11.48 -49.79
CA ALA A 70 15.15 -10.19 -49.31
C ALA A 70 16.36 -10.39 -48.39
N ARG A 71 17.30 -9.44 -48.37
CA ARG A 71 18.43 -9.41 -47.43
C ARG A 71 18.66 -8.00 -46.93
N LEU A 72 19.06 -7.90 -45.66
CA LEU A 72 19.78 -6.75 -45.11
C LEU A 72 21.27 -7.11 -45.10
N ARG A 73 22.13 -6.17 -45.50
CA ARG A 73 23.60 -6.30 -45.48
C ARG A 73 24.12 -5.32 -44.44
N PHE A 74 24.81 -5.83 -43.43
CA PHE A 74 25.53 -5.00 -42.46
C PHE A 74 27.02 -4.98 -42.81
N ASP A 75 27.66 -3.86 -42.52
CA ASP A 75 29.12 -3.78 -42.43
C ASP A 75 29.48 -3.53 -40.96
N TYR A 76 30.43 -4.32 -40.44
CA TYR A 76 30.93 -4.22 -39.07
C TYR A 76 32.41 -3.94 -39.20
N GLU A 77 32.85 -2.74 -38.76
CA GLU A 77 34.28 -2.46 -38.71
C GLU A 77 34.96 -3.50 -37.81
N ARG A 78 35.94 -4.21 -38.41
CA ARG A 78 36.74 -5.30 -37.82
C ARG A 78 36.07 -6.69 -37.83
N ASN A 79 35.80 -7.14 -39.06
CA ASN A 79 36.05 -8.51 -39.55
C ASN A 79 35.09 -9.64 -39.10
N GLY A 80 33.79 -9.46 -39.33
CA GLY A 80 32.83 -10.58 -39.36
C GLY A 80 31.52 -10.24 -40.07
N PHE A 81 31.14 -11.03 -41.08
CA PHE A 81 29.81 -10.95 -41.71
C PHE A 81 28.84 -11.91 -41.01
N GLN A 82 27.59 -11.49 -40.76
CA GLN A 82 26.54 -12.37 -40.25
C GLN A 82 25.27 -12.27 -41.11
N ASP A 83 24.85 -13.40 -41.69
CA ASP A 83 23.88 -13.49 -42.78
C ASP A 83 22.55 -14.08 -42.24
N TYR A 84 21.59 -13.22 -41.87
CA TYR A 84 20.28 -13.67 -41.38
C TYR A 84 19.42 -14.24 -42.53
N ARG A 85 18.93 -15.47 -42.35
CA ARG A 85 18.08 -16.19 -43.33
C ARG A 85 16.89 -16.86 -42.63
N THR A 86 15.72 -16.83 -43.27
CA THR A 86 14.50 -17.47 -42.77
C THR A 86 13.82 -18.28 -43.87
N ALA A 87 13.36 -19.48 -43.54
CA ALA A 87 12.57 -20.37 -44.40
C ALA A 87 11.44 -21.02 -43.58
N LEU A 88 10.35 -21.47 -44.22
CA LEU A 88 9.09 -21.83 -43.56
C LEU A 88 8.49 -23.16 -44.07
N SER A 89 8.02 -24.02 -43.14
CA SER A 89 7.17 -25.22 -43.34
C SER A 89 6.68 -25.70 -41.95
N LYS A 90 5.80 -26.70 -41.70
CA LYS A 90 5.00 -27.65 -42.53
C LYS A 90 3.74 -28.05 -41.70
N SER A 91 2.99 -29.10 -42.02
CA SER A 91 2.29 -30.02 -41.08
C SER A 91 1.50 -31.13 -41.84
N SER A 92 0.65 -31.88 -41.12
CA SER A 92 -0.38 -32.84 -41.59
C SER A 92 -1.52 -32.88 -40.53
N ARG A 93 -2.64 -33.60 -40.64
CA ARG A 93 -3.12 -34.60 -41.63
C ARG A 93 -4.60 -34.35 -42.00
N LEU A 94 -5.55 -35.28 -41.78
CA LEU A 94 -6.96 -35.21 -42.21
C LEU A 94 -7.93 -35.92 -41.24
N ALA A 95 -9.15 -35.38 -41.06
CA ALA A 95 -10.46 -36.04 -40.80
C ALA A 95 -11.64 -35.01 -40.83
N VAL A 96 -12.90 -35.44 -41.07
CA VAL A 96 -14.16 -34.68 -41.41
C VAL A 96 -15.38 -35.63 -41.10
N PRO A 97 -16.70 -35.26 -40.90
CA PRO A 97 -17.53 -34.05 -41.15
C PRO A 97 -18.23 -33.46 -39.84
N THR A 98 -19.50 -32.96 -39.66
CA THR A 98 -20.82 -32.95 -40.38
C THR A 98 -21.86 -31.90 -39.85
N VAL A 99 -22.93 -31.65 -40.65
CA VAL A 99 -24.39 -31.29 -40.43
C VAL A 99 -24.95 -31.21 -38.98
N SER A 100 -25.88 -30.34 -38.53
CA SER A 100 -27.22 -29.76 -38.98
C SER A 100 -27.62 -28.50 -38.13
N ASP A 101 -28.64 -27.63 -38.27
CA ASP A 101 -29.64 -27.07 -39.23
C ASP A 101 -30.57 -26.05 -38.45
N LEU A 102 -31.41 -25.24 -39.14
CA LEU A 102 -32.55 -24.38 -38.65
C LEU A 102 -32.20 -23.10 -37.79
N CYS A 103 -32.77 -21.88 -37.91
CA CYS A 103 -34.14 -21.29 -38.15
C CYS A 103 -34.99 -21.18 -36.84
N VAL A 104 -35.80 -20.14 -36.50
CA VAL A 104 -36.67 -19.12 -37.18
C VAL A 104 -36.72 -17.76 -36.38
N ALA A 105 -37.49 -16.73 -36.81
CA ALA A 105 -37.70 -15.37 -36.23
C ALA A 105 -39.08 -15.22 -35.49
N ASP A 106 -39.64 -14.07 -35.02
CA ASP A 106 -39.33 -12.62 -35.15
C ASP A 106 -39.45 -11.80 -33.80
N THR A 107 -40.26 -10.76 -33.47
CA THR A 107 -41.43 -10.03 -34.04
C THR A 107 -41.64 -8.60 -33.40
N CYS A 108 -42.55 -7.77 -33.94
CA CYS A 108 -43.07 -6.44 -33.48
C CYS A 108 -43.79 -6.45 -32.08
N SER A 109 -44.21 -5.34 -31.42
CA SER A 109 -44.28 -3.85 -31.63
C SER A 109 -44.25 -3.11 -30.24
N THR A 110 -44.72 -1.88 -29.89
CA THR A 110 -45.57 -0.77 -30.44
C THR A 110 -45.23 0.58 -29.72
N ILE A 111 -45.87 1.72 -30.06
CA ILE A 111 -45.73 3.07 -29.43
C ILE A 111 -47.10 3.80 -29.39
N GLU A 112 -47.32 4.72 -28.42
CA GLU A 112 -48.41 5.72 -28.39
C GLU A 112 -47.95 7.06 -27.69
N GLU A 113 -48.84 8.06 -27.51
CA GLU A 113 -48.53 9.48 -27.14
C GLU A 113 -49.32 9.95 -25.86
N SER A 114 -49.56 11.22 -25.45
CA SER A 114 -49.55 12.53 -26.14
C SER A 114 -49.27 13.82 -25.31
N GLN A 115 -48.65 14.81 -25.99
CA GLN A 115 -48.91 16.28 -26.01
C GLN A 115 -48.71 17.26 -24.80
N GLU A 116 -48.68 18.55 -25.20
CA GLU A 116 -48.24 19.80 -24.53
C GLU A 116 -49.46 20.69 -24.07
N PRO A 117 -49.46 22.03 -23.75
CA PRO A 117 -48.55 23.14 -24.18
C PRO A 117 -48.23 24.34 -23.23
N SER A 118 -47.18 25.13 -23.58
CA SER A 118 -47.00 26.60 -23.33
C SER A 118 -46.86 27.13 -21.87
N SER A 119 -46.19 28.25 -21.50
CA SER A 119 -45.26 29.27 -22.10
C SER A 119 -44.71 30.16 -20.92
N VAL A 120 -43.93 31.28 -20.97
CA VAL A 120 -43.46 32.21 -22.03
C VAL A 120 -41.96 32.62 -21.86
N ALA A 121 -41.61 33.71 -21.13
CA ALA A 121 -40.29 34.41 -21.14
C ALA A 121 -40.11 35.33 -19.88
N SER A 122 -38.96 35.97 -19.56
CA SER A 122 -37.75 36.28 -20.35
C SER A 122 -36.44 36.42 -19.52
N THR A 123 -35.29 36.23 -20.20
CA THR A 123 -33.88 36.70 -19.99
C THR A 123 -33.46 37.48 -18.73
N SER A 124 -32.23 37.38 -18.18
CA SER A 124 -30.94 36.79 -18.62
C SER A 124 -29.87 36.94 -17.52
N GLN A 125 -28.69 36.30 -17.46
CA GLN A 125 -28.05 35.12 -18.08
C GLN A 125 -26.68 34.90 -17.36
N SER A 126 -26.21 33.65 -17.18
CA SER A 126 -24.76 33.31 -17.14
C SER A 126 -24.52 31.78 -17.15
N SER A 127 -23.30 31.37 -17.54
CA SER A 127 -22.70 30.02 -17.42
C SER A 127 -23.16 28.85 -18.34
N LEU A 128 -22.14 28.06 -18.72
CA LEU A 128 -22.06 26.62 -19.06
C LEU A 128 -22.99 25.92 -20.09
N ASP A 129 -22.30 25.25 -21.02
CA ASP A 129 -22.49 23.89 -21.55
C ASP A 129 -23.72 23.44 -22.39
N SER A 130 -23.36 23.01 -23.62
CA SER A 130 -23.67 21.70 -24.22
C SER A 130 -25.13 21.23 -24.39
N SER A 131 -25.68 21.53 -25.57
CA SER A 131 -26.67 20.71 -26.29
C SER A 131 -26.41 20.88 -27.80
N LEU A 132 -26.60 19.90 -28.71
CA LEU A 132 -27.13 18.54 -28.60
C LEU A 132 -28.55 18.39 -28.03
N THR A 133 -29.53 18.77 -28.84
CA THR A 133 -30.76 17.96 -28.95
C THR A 133 -31.06 17.68 -30.41
N VAL A 134 -31.38 16.43 -30.71
CA VAL A 134 -31.68 15.91 -32.04
C VAL A 134 -32.99 16.50 -32.55
N ASN A 135 -33.00 17.02 -33.78
CA ASN A 135 -34.25 17.14 -34.54
C ASN A 135 -34.49 15.83 -35.29
N SER A 136 -35.69 15.29 -35.22
CA SER A 136 -36.04 14.01 -35.86
C SER A 136 -36.20 14.16 -37.38
N GLN A 137 -36.26 13.02 -38.09
CA GLN A 137 -36.42 12.95 -39.55
C GLN A 137 -35.26 13.52 -40.39
N THR A 138 -34.11 12.84 -40.37
CA THR A 138 -33.42 12.54 -41.63
C THR A 138 -32.70 11.20 -41.53
N SER A 139 -32.89 10.33 -42.51
CA SER A 139 -32.16 9.07 -42.62
C SER A 139 -30.71 9.37 -43.01
N LEU A 140 -29.76 9.12 -42.10
CA LEU A 140 -28.33 9.12 -42.41
C LEU A 140 -27.98 7.91 -43.28
N SER A 141 -28.27 8.03 -44.57
CA SER A 141 -27.85 7.13 -45.62
C SER A 141 -26.33 7.25 -45.82
N ILE A 142 -25.56 6.47 -45.05
CA ILE A 142 -24.11 6.34 -45.24
C ILE A 142 -23.86 5.54 -46.53
N SER A 143 -23.84 6.25 -47.66
CA SER A 143 -23.48 5.74 -48.97
C SER A 143 -21.96 5.51 -49.03
N PHE A 144 -21.53 4.28 -48.75
CA PHE A 144 -20.13 3.89 -48.93
C PHE A 144 -19.76 3.88 -50.42
N SER A 145 -19.14 4.97 -50.88
CA SER A 145 -18.32 4.93 -52.09
C SER A 145 -17.15 3.95 -51.86
N SER A 146 -17.02 2.99 -52.77
CA SER A 146 -16.08 1.89 -52.62
C SER A 146 -14.63 2.36 -52.79
N THR A 147 -13.82 2.28 -51.74
CA THR A 147 -12.54 1.53 -51.67
C THR A 147 -11.73 1.87 -50.40
N GLN A 148 -11.95 1.16 -49.30
CA GLN A 148 -10.89 0.91 -48.30
C GLN A 148 -10.99 -0.53 -47.79
N SER A 149 -9.93 -1.30 -47.98
CA SER A 149 -9.85 -2.72 -47.62
C SER A 149 -9.25 -2.90 -46.22
N ILE A 150 -10.03 -3.36 -45.25
CA ILE A 150 -9.52 -3.77 -43.94
C ILE A 150 -8.92 -5.18 -44.06
N SER A 151 -7.60 -5.28 -44.06
CA SER A 151 -6.87 -6.56 -44.14
C SER A 151 -6.77 -7.24 -42.77
N LEU A 152 -7.82 -7.95 -42.37
CA LEU A 152 -7.82 -8.82 -41.20
C LEU A 152 -7.03 -10.10 -41.50
N LEU A 153 -5.88 -10.26 -40.85
CA LEU A 153 -5.13 -11.53 -40.82
C LEU A 153 -5.81 -12.51 -39.86
N SER A 154 -6.72 -13.33 -40.38
CA SER A 154 -7.30 -14.46 -39.64
C SER A 154 -6.32 -15.65 -39.59
N ASN A 155 -6.48 -16.51 -38.58
CA ASN A 155 -5.59 -17.65 -38.38
C ASN A 155 -5.82 -18.77 -39.42
N HIS A 156 -4.74 -19.13 -40.11
CA HIS A 156 -4.46 -20.38 -40.81
C HIS A 156 -5.64 -21.30 -41.21
N ALA A 157 -5.99 -21.28 -42.50
CA ALA A 157 -6.35 -22.50 -43.25
C ALA A 157 -5.16 -22.92 -44.13
N LYS A 158 -4.89 -24.23 -44.27
CA LYS A 158 -3.71 -24.74 -44.97
C LYS A 158 -4.10 -25.34 -46.31
N ILE A 159 -3.59 -24.77 -47.41
CA ILE A 159 -3.73 -25.31 -48.77
C ILE A 159 -2.33 -25.58 -49.31
N ASP A 160 -1.87 -26.83 -49.24
CA ASP A 160 -0.55 -27.24 -49.73
C ASP A 160 -0.57 -27.41 -51.26
N ILE A 161 0.05 -26.46 -51.98
CA ILE A 161 0.28 -26.58 -53.43
C ILE A 161 1.69 -27.17 -53.65
N PRO A 162 1.84 -28.29 -54.39
CA PRO A 162 3.14 -28.89 -54.66
C PRO A 162 4.09 -27.95 -55.43
N THR A 163 5.27 -27.68 -54.87
CA THR A 163 6.27 -26.81 -55.48
C THR A 163 7.15 -27.55 -56.49
N VAL A 164 6.88 -27.35 -57.78
CA VAL A 164 7.75 -27.83 -58.87
C VAL A 164 9.07 -27.05 -58.85
N SER A 165 10.19 -27.74 -58.68
CA SER A 165 11.53 -27.14 -58.59
C SER A 165 12.06 -26.68 -59.96
N LYS A 166 12.72 -25.51 -59.99
CA LYS A 166 13.24 -24.88 -61.23
C LYS A 166 14.60 -25.43 -61.68
N SER A 167 14.84 -26.74 -61.58
CA SER A 167 16.13 -27.38 -61.88
C SER A 167 16.22 -27.99 -63.30
N GLU A 168 15.11 -28.29 -63.97
CA GLU A 168 15.15 -28.89 -65.31
C GLU A 168 15.32 -27.87 -66.45
N ARG A 169 16.12 -28.24 -67.46
CA ARG A 169 16.37 -27.43 -68.67
C ARG A 169 15.34 -27.66 -69.80
N ARG A 170 14.25 -28.41 -69.56
CA ARG A 170 13.25 -28.77 -70.59
C ARG A 170 11.82 -28.48 -70.11
N CYS A 171 10.86 -28.40 -71.04
CA CYS A 171 9.44 -28.37 -70.69
C CYS A 171 8.96 -29.75 -70.22
N PHE A 172 8.26 -29.85 -69.09
CA PHE A 172 7.84 -31.15 -68.52
C PHE A 172 6.83 -31.92 -69.39
N ILE A 173 6.04 -31.23 -70.23
CA ILE A 173 5.03 -31.85 -71.10
C ILE A 173 5.64 -32.28 -72.44
N CYS A 174 6.28 -31.37 -73.18
CA CYS A 174 6.77 -31.63 -74.55
C CYS A 174 8.29 -31.89 -74.66
N LYS A 175 9.04 -31.85 -73.54
CA LYS A 175 10.49 -32.10 -73.42
C LYS A 175 11.40 -31.23 -74.32
N SER A 176 10.87 -30.20 -74.98
CA SER A 176 11.64 -29.20 -75.74
C SER A 176 12.50 -28.30 -74.85
N VAL A 177 13.55 -27.73 -75.45
CA VAL A 177 14.62 -26.93 -74.81
C VAL A 177 14.57 -25.45 -75.25
N THR A 178 13.85 -25.12 -76.32
CA THR A 178 13.85 -23.79 -76.96
C THR A 178 12.54 -23.02 -76.72
N GLY A 179 12.66 -21.72 -76.42
CA GLY A 179 11.53 -20.78 -76.37
C GLY A 179 10.66 -20.82 -75.11
N ARG A 180 11.08 -20.14 -74.03
CA ARG A 180 10.22 -19.86 -72.87
C ARG A 180 9.17 -18.79 -73.19
N LYS A 181 8.00 -19.17 -73.72
CA LYS A 181 6.80 -18.32 -73.60
C LYS A 181 6.29 -18.36 -72.14
N ARG A 182 5.68 -17.27 -71.66
CA ARG A 182 5.00 -17.25 -70.35
C ARG A 182 3.85 -18.26 -70.34
N LEU A 183 3.51 -18.78 -69.17
CA LEU A 183 2.17 -19.33 -68.92
C LEU A 183 1.15 -18.21 -69.19
N PRO A 184 0.08 -18.46 -69.98
CA PRO A 184 -0.97 -17.46 -70.17
C PRO A 184 -1.65 -17.12 -68.85
N ASP A 185 -1.90 -15.83 -68.60
CA ASP A 185 -2.47 -15.36 -67.34
C ASP A 185 -3.88 -15.93 -67.08
N SER A 186 -4.62 -16.30 -68.13
CA SER A 186 -5.89 -17.03 -68.05
C SER A 186 -5.78 -18.40 -67.36
N ALA A 187 -4.69 -19.14 -67.60
CA ALA A 187 -4.44 -20.43 -66.93
C ALA A 187 -4.08 -20.24 -65.45
N ILE A 188 -3.41 -19.14 -65.11
CA ILE A 188 -3.09 -18.77 -63.72
C ILE A 188 -4.38 -18.36 -62.99
N LEU A 189 -5.24 -17.57 -63.64
CA LEU A 189 -6.53 -17.13 -63.10
C LEU A 189 -7.49 -18.31 -62.84
N GLN A 190 -7.59 -19.29 -63.73
CA GLN A 190 -8.45 -20.47 -63.51
C GLN A 190 -8.00 -21.33 -62.30
N VAL A 191 -6.69 -21.42 -62.03
CA VAL A 191 -6.18 -22.12 -60.84
C VAL A 191 -6.47 -21.31 -59.56
N LEU A 192 -6.32 -19.99 -59.61
CA LEU A 192 -6.62 -19.10 -58.47
C LEU A 192 -8.12 -19.02 -58.17
N GLN A 193 -8.98 -19.05 -59.18
CA GLN A 193 -10.44 -19.05 -59.01
C GLN A 193 -10.94 -20.35 -58.36
N ARG A 194 -10.39 -21.51 -58.74
CA ARG A 194 -10.77 -22.81 -58.14
C ARG A 194 -10.44 -22.99 -56.66
N HIS A 195 -9.54 -22.17 -56.10
CA HIS A 195 -9.13 -22.24 -54.69
C HIS A 195 -9.58 -21.06 -53.82
N LYS A 196 -10.35 -20.10 -54.37
CA LYS A 196 -11.10 -19.15 -53.54
C LYS A 196 -12.33 -19.82 -52.93
N GLN A 197 -12.21 -20.31 -51.70
CA GLN A 197 -13.37 -20.28 -50.79
C GLN A 197 -13.60 -18.82 -50.37
N SER A 198 -14.26 -18.07 -51.25
CA SER A 198 -14.83 -16.77 -50.91
C SER A 198 -16.05 -16.98 -50.03
N PHE A 199 -15.88 -16.83 -48.72
CA PHE A 199 -16.99 -16.62 -47.81
C PHE A 199 -17.57 -15.23 -48.07
N GLU A 200 -18.66 -15.18 -48.83
CA GLU A 200 -19.48 -13.98 -48.98
C GLU A 200 -20.24 -13.76 -47.67
N LEU A 201 -19.59 -13.07 -46.72
CA LEU A 201 -20.27 -12.52 -45.55
C LEU A 201 -21.30 -11.51 -46.05
N SER A 202 -22.59 -11.79 -45.82
CA SER A 202 -23.66 -10.87 -46.20
C SER A 202 -23.56 -9.57 -45.40
N GLY A 203 -24.24 -8.50 -45.85
CA GLY A 203 -24.37 -7.26 -45.07
C GLY A 203 -24.81 -7.52 -43.61
N PRO A 204 -25.83 -8.37 -43.38
CA PRO A 204 -26.19 -8.87 -42.05
C PRO A 204 -25.05 -9.58 -41.29
N ASP A 205 -24.25 -10.44 -41.93
CA ASP A 205 -23.15 -11.15 -41.25
C ASP A 205 -22.01 -10.20 -40.87
N ILE A 206 -21.64 -9.27 -41.75
CA ILE A 206 -20.67 -8.21 -41.46
C ILE A 206 -21.19 -7.35 -40.31
N THR A 207 -22.48 -6.99 -40.31
CA THR A 207 -23.11 -6.21 -39.23
C THR A 207 -23.11 -6.97 -37.91
N LYS A 208 -23.43 -8.27 -37.92
CA LYS A 208 -23.43 -9.17 -36.77
C LYS A 208 -22.02 -9.38 -36.21
N TRP A 209 -21.01 -9.49 -37.08
CA TRP A 209 -19.61 -9.66 -36.68
C TRP A 209 -18.97 -8.35 -36.19
N ILE A 210 -19.31 -7.21 -36.79
CA ILE A 210 -18.96 -5.88 -36.26
C ILE A 210 -19.66 -5.64 -34.92
N ALA A 211 -20.93 -6.01 -34.77
CA ALA A 211 -21.63 -5.93 -33.49
C ALA A 211 -21.00 -6.82 -32.41
N GLN A 212 -20.50 -8.02 -32.77
CA GLN A 212 -19.72 -8.86 -31.86
C GLN A 212 -18.36 -8.23 -31.50
N LEU A 213 -17.63 -7.70 -32.47
CA LEU A 213 -16.35 -7.01 -32.22
C LEU A 213 -16.53 -5.75 -31.37
N LEU A 214 -17.53 -4.92 -31.67
CA LEU A 214 -17.89 -3.77 -30.84
C LEU A 214 -18.29 -4.24 -29.44
N LYS A 215 -19.07 -5.31 -29.29
CA LYS A 215 -19.36 -5.91 -27.98
C LYS A 215 -18.12 -6.46 -27.25
N HIS A 216 -17.01 -6.73 -27.94
CA HIS A 216 -15.71 -7.07 -27.35
C HIS A 216 -14.78 -5.87 -27.11
N ILE A 217 -15.02 -4.72 -27.75
CA ILE A 217 -14.22 -3.48 -27.63
C ILE A 217 -14.86 -2.50 -26.62
N ASP A 218 -16.19 -2.43 -26.60
CA ASP A 218 -17.03 -1.68 -25.66
C ASP A 218 -17.20 -2.42 -24.33
N ASN A 219 -16.84 -3.71 -24.30
CA ASN A 219 -16.45 -4.41 -23.08
C ASN A 219 -15.17 -3.77 -22.50
N LYS A 220 -15.35 -2.70 -21.72
CA LYS A 220 -14.35 -2.18 -20.80
C LYS A 220 -13.79 -3.35 -20.01
N VAL A 221 -12.49 -3.58 -20.08
CA VAL A 221 -11.85 -4.73 -19.43
C VAL A 221 -11.82 -4.48 -17.92
N THR A 222 -12.91 -4.84 -17.25
CA THR A 222 -13.04 -4.88 -15.80
C THR A 222 -12.05 -5.92 -15.27
N ILE A 223 -10.89 -5.46 -14.83
CA ILE A 223 -9.79 -6.29 -14.32
C ILE A 223 -10.21 -6.99 -13.03
N LEU A 224 -11.03 -6.32 -12.21
CA LEU A 224 -11.57 -6.84 -10.95
C LEU A 224 -13.10 -6.75 -10.95
N ASP A 225 -13.78 -7.88 -11.06
CA ASP A 225 -15.23 -8.01 -10.81
C ASP A 225 -15.46 -8.86 -9.54
N PHE A 226 -16.26 -8.34 -8.63
CA PHE A 226 -16.72 -8.99 -7.40
C PHE A 226 -18.18 -9.48 -7.52
N GLY A 227 -18.81 -9.31 -8.69
CA GLY A 227 -20.15 -9.77 -9.02
C GLY A 227 -20.29 -11.30 -9.10
N LYS A 228 -21.43 -11.75 -9.64
CA LYS A 228 -21.80 -13.19 -9.71
C LYS A 228 -20.80 -14.08 -10.46
N ASN A 229 -19.98 -13.49 -11.33
CA ASN A 229 -18.96 -14.18 -12.13
C ASN A 229 -17.53 -13.92 -11.61
N SER A 230 -17.38 -13.46 -10.36
CA SER A 230 -16.09 -13.16 -9.74
C SER A 230 -15.11 -14.35 -9.83
N HIS A 231 -13.91 -14.07 -10.32
CA HIS A 231 -12.75 -14.97 -10.26
C HIS A 231 -11.81 -14.65 -9.09
N ILE A 232 -12.18 -13.71 -8.21
CA ILE A 232 -11.41 -13.35 -7.01
C ILE A 232 -11.57 -14.47 -5.98
N LYS A 233 -10.45 -15.02 -5.50
CA LYS A 233 -10.49 -16.13 -4.55
C LYS A 233 -10.84 -15.64 -3.13
N PRO A 234 -11.45 -16.47 -2.26
CA PRO A 234 -11.84 -16.05 -0.92
C PRO A 234 -10.70 -15.47 -0.06
N GLU A 235 -9.47 -15.98 -0.23
CA GLU A 235 -8.27 -15.47 0.46
C GLU A 235 -7.88 -14.05 0.02
N ASP A 236 -8.10 -13.69 -1.25
CA ASP A 236 -7.72 -12.38 -1.80
C ASP A 236 -8.60 -11.23 -1.28
N TYR A 237 -9.82 -11.52 -0.78
CA TYR A 237 -10.70 -10.51 -0.19
C TYR A 237 -10.02 -9.78 0.99
N HIS A 238 -9.29 -10.49 1.85
CA HIS A 238 -8.63 -9.85 3.00
C HIS A 238 -7.42 -9.01 2.57
N LEU A 239 -6.73 -9.41 1.50
CA LEU A 239 -5.66 -8.62 0.89
C LEU A 239 -6.22 -7.33 0.28
N LEU A 240 -7.20 -7.46 -0.62
CA LEU A 240 -7.72 -6.38 -1.46
C LEU A 240 -8.70 -5.44 -0.74
N LEU A 241 -9.57 -5.96 0.13
CA LEU A 241 -10.68 -5.23 0.76
C LEU A 241 -10.53 -5.09 2.29
N GLY A 242 -9.63 -5.85 2.93
CA GLY A 242 -9.43 -5.84 4.38
C GLY A 242 -10.50 -6.58 5.19
N VAL A 243 -11.41 -7.30 4.52
CA VAL A 243 -12.46 -8.14 5.12
C VAL A 243 -12.41 -9.53 4.48
N THR A 244 -12.89 -10.58 5.15
CA THR A 244 -13.04 -11.89 4.48
C THR A 244 -14.18 -11.85 3.47
N ARG A 245 -14.30 -12.90 2.63
CA ARG A 245 -15.43 -13.03 1.70
C ARG A 245 -16.78 -12.97 2.41
N ASP A 246 -16.93 -13.63 3.55
CA ASP A 246 -18.22 -13.72 4.25
C ASP A 246 -18.59 -12.37 4.90
N GLN A 247 -17.60 -11.69 5.50
CA GLN A 247 -17.72 -10.33 6.02
C GLN A 247 -18.09 -9.32 4.91
N PHE A 248 -17.58 -9.51 3.69
CA PHE A 248 -17.99 -8.74 2.51
C PHE A 248 -19.45 -9.03 2.12
N LEU A 249 -19.90 -10.28 2.19
CA LEU A 249 -21.28 -10.65 1.86
C LEU A 249 -22.30 -10.10 2.89
N GLU A 250 -21.96 -10.04 4.17
CA GLU A 250 -22.77 -9.36 5.19
C GLU A 250 -22.93 -7.85 4.87
N LEU A 251 -21.82 -7.14 4.63
CA LEU A 251 -21.82 -5.72 4.28
C LEU A 251 -22.51 -5.45 2.92
N LEU A 252 -22.47 -6.41 2.01
CA LEU A 252 -23.10 -6.35 0.69
C LEU A 252 -24.63 -6.39 0.78
N GLU A 253 -25.20 -7.18 1.68
CA GLU A 253 -26.67 -7.28 1.80
C GLU A 253 -27.26 -5.95 2.28
N ILE A 254 -26.62 -5.30 3.26
CA ILE A 254 -26.93 -3.91 3.65
C ILE A 254 -26.86 -2.99 2.44
N CYS A 255 -25.80 -3.07 1.63
CA CYS A 255 -25.65 -2.24 0.44
C CYS A 255 -26.75 -2.49 -0.63
N ARG A 256 -27.21 -3.74 -0.80
CA ARG A 256 -28.24 -4.11 -1.80
C ARG A 256 -29.60 -3.45 -1.54
N HIS A 257 -29.95 -3.16 -0.29
CA HIS A 257 -31.22 -2.49 0.04
C HIS A 257 -31.23 -0.97 -0.30
N HIS A 258 -30.06 -0.32 -0.44
CA HIS A 258 -29.97 1.14 -0.60
C HIS A 258 -29.13 1.63 -1.80
N ILE A 259 -28.57 0.70 -2.58
CA ILE A 259 -27.73 0.97 -3.75
C ILE A 259 -28.17 0.05 -4.89
N HIS A 260 -28.62 0.64 -6.00
CA HIS A 260 -28.94 -0.11 -7.21
C HIS A 260 -27.69 -0.35 -8.08
N SER A 261 -27.69 -1.45 -8.83
CA SER A 261 -26.75 -1.66 -9.95
C SER A 261 -27.04 -0.67 -11.08
N SER A 262 -25.99 -0.21 -11.75
CA SER A 262 -26.10 0.56 -13.01
C SER A 262 -25.47 -0.21 -14.16
N SER A 263 -25.70 0.25 -15.40
CA SER A 263 -25.09 -0.30 -16.62
C SER A 263 -23.56 -0.37 -16.61
N ASN A 264 -22.91 0.37 -15.71
CA ASN A 264 -21.45 0.43 -15.59
C ASN A 264 -20.91 -0.19 -14.28
N ARG A 265 -21.77 -0.59 -13.32
CA ARG A 265 -21.31 -1.03 -11.99
C ARG A 265 -22.38 -1.79 -11.19
N SER A 266 -22.08 -3.02 -10.78
CA SER A 266 -22.85 -3.80 -9.81
C SER A 266 -22.84 -3.20 -8.39
N VAL A 267 -23.64 -3.73 -7.47
CA VAL A 267 -23.57 -3.36 -6.03
C VAL A 267 -22.31 -3.94 -5.39
N GLU A 268 -21.95 -5.16 -5.78
CA GLU A 268 -20.72 -5.85 -5.39
C GLU A 268 -19.48 -4.99 -5.68
N ASN A 269 -19.38 -4.45 -6.90
CA ASN A 269 -18.27 -3.58 -7.29
C ASN A 269 -18.34 -2.21 -6.60
N ALA A 270 -19.53 -1.74 -6.19
CA ALA A 270 -19.65 -0.53 -5.37
C ALA A 270 -18.93 -0.70 -4.03
N LEU A 271 -19.30 -1.76 -3.29
CA LEU A 271 -18.73 -2.06 -1.98
C LEU A 271 -17.23 -2.37 -2.09
N ALA A 272 -16.83 -3.14 -3.11
CA ALA A 272 -15.42 -3.43 -3.36
C ALA A 272 -14.59 -2.16 -3.65
N LEU A 273 -15.11 -1.19 -4.42
CA LEU A 273 -14.43 0.09 -4.67
C LEU A 273 -14.19 0.89 -3.39
N PHE A 274 -15.19 0.97 -2.51
CA PHE A 274 -15.06 1.65 -1.21
C PHE A 274 -14.04 0.94 -0.31
N LEU A 275 -14.22 -0.37 -0.09
CA LEU A 275 -13.34 -1.15 0.79
C LEU A 275 -11.90 -1.21 0.26
N MET A 276 -11.69 -1.32 -1.06
CA MET A 276 -10.35 -1.30 -1.66
C MET A 276 -9.68 0.07 -1.53
N LYS A 277 -10.43 1.18 -1.63
CA LYS A 277 -9.89 2.51 -1.33
C LYS A 277 -9.46 2.61 0.13
N MET A 278 -10.28 2.13 1.06
CA MET A 278 -9.98 2.13 2.49
C MET A 278 -8.76 1.25 2.82
N ARG A 279 -8.70 0.05 2.23
CA ARG A 279 -7.67 -0.98 2.45
C ARG A 279 -6.30 -0.60 1.89
N LEU A 280 -6.24 -0.15 0.63
CA LEU A 280 -4.99 -0.01 -0.12
C LEU A 280 -4.55 1.45 -0.37
N ASP A 281 -5.45 2.42 -0.16
CA ASP A 281 -5.32 3.84 -0.49
C ASP A 281 -5.09 4.16 -1.99
N LEU A 282 -5.50 3.28 -2.90
CA LEU A 282 -5.26 3.46 -4.34
C LEU A 282 -5.79 4.81 -4.90
N PRO A 283 -5.12 5.42 -5.89
CA PRO A 283 -5.65 6.60 -6.57
C PRO A 283 -6.96 6.27 -7.30
N GLN A 284 -7.94 7.18 -7.28
CA GLN A 284 -9.25 6.93 -7.93
C GLN A 284 -9.15 6.62 -9.43
N LYS A 285 -8.13 7.15 -10.13
CA LYS A 285 -7.86 6.81 -11.55
C LYS A 285 -7.41 5.35 -11.74
N VAL A 286 -6.70 4.78 -10.77
CA VAL A 286 -6.31 3.36 -10.78
C VAL A 286 -7.51 2.47 -10.46
N LEU A 287 -8.34 2.88 -9.50
CA LEU A 287 -9.61 2.20 -9.21
C LEU A 287 -10.57 2.24 -10.42
N ALA A 288 -10.64 3.37 -11.14
CA ALA A 288 -11.42 3.49 -12.37
C ALA A 288 -10.96 2.49 -13.45
N LEU A 289 -9.63 2.38 -13.66
CA LEU A 289 -9.04 1.39 -14.57
C LEU A 289 -9.33 -0.06 -14.14
N LEU A 290 -9.12 -0.39 -12.86
CA LEU A 290 -9.31 -1.75 -12.34
C LEU A 290 -10.75 -2.25 -12.44
N PHE A 291 -11.74 -1.37 -12.27
CA PHE A 291 -13.16 -1.71 -12.28
C PHE A 291 -13.89 -1.37 -13.60
N GLY A 292 -13.17 -0.94 -14.65
CA GLY A 292 -13.78 -0.62 -15.95
C GLY A 292 -14.72 0.60 -15.94
N ILE A 293 -14.46 1.61 -15.09
CA ILE A 293 -15.33 2.78 -14.89
C ILE A 293 -14.77 4.02 -15.61
N ASP A 294 -15.64 4.74 -16.33
CA ASP A 294 -15.27 5.99 -17.00
C ASP A 294 -14.98 7.11 -15.99
N GLY A 295 -13.70 7.35 -15.75
CA GLY A 295 -13.21 8.51 -15.02
C GLY A 295 -13.32 8.44 -13.49
N GLN A 296 -12.51 9.27 -12.83
CA GLN A 296 -12.43 9.30 -11.36
C GLN A 296 -13.71 9.80 -10.67
N GLN A 297 -14.53 10.60 -11.36
CA GLN A 297 -15.74 11.21 -10.77
C GLN A 297 -16.75 10.14 -10.33
N ARG A 298 -17.11 9.20 -11.22
CA ARG A 298 -18.03 8.10 -10.91
C ARG A 298 -17.52 7.18 -9.79
N VAL A 299 -16.19 7.07 -9.65
CA VAL A 299 -15.54 6.37 -8.53
C VAL A 299 -15.70 7.18 -7.23
N SER A 300 -15.47 8.49 -7.25
CA SER A 300 -15.68 9.39 -6.09
C SER A 300 -17.13 9.36 -5.59
N GLU A 301 -18.09 9.41 -6.52
CA GLU A 301 -19.54 9.33 -6.27
C GLU A 301 -19.93 7.96 -5.69
N THR A 302 -19.46 6.87 -6.29
CA THR A 302 -19.67 5.50 -5.79
C THR A 302 -19.13 5.31 -4.38
N ILE A 303 -17.89 5.74 -4.13
CA ILE A 303 -17.24 5.62 -2.82
C ILE A 303 -18.00 6.44 -1.77
N THR A 304 -18.49 7.64 -2.12
CA THR A 304 -19.36 8.43 -1.22
C THR A 304 -20.69 7.73 -0.96
N ARG A 305 -21.40 7.24 -1.98
CA ARG A 305 -22.71 6.63 -1.80
C ARG A 305 -22.67 5.35 -0.96
N VAL A 306 -21.60 4.55 -1.09
CA VAL A 306 -21.39 3.38 -0.22
C VAL A 306 -21.12 3.80 1.22
N ALA A 307 -20.29 4.83 1.42
CA ALA A 307 -20.03 5.37 2.75
C ALA A 307 -21.31 5.88 3.42
N GLU A 308 -22.14 6.68 2.73
CA GLU A 308 -23.43 7.20 3.22
C GLU A 308 -24.42 6.09 3.64
N VAL A 309 -24.36 4.92 3.00
CA VAL A 309 -25.19 3.77 3.35
C VAL A 309 -24.63 3.05 4.56
N LEU A 310 -23.32 2.79 4.62
CA LEU A 310 -22.71 2.13 5.78
C LEU A 310 -22.74 2.99 7.05
N ASP A 311 -22.62 4.31 6.94
CA ASP A 311 -22.68 5.24 8.08
C ASP A 311 -24.08 5.34 8.70
N ARG A 312 -25.13 5.12 7.90
CA ARG A 312 -26.53 5.13 8.36
C ARG A 312 -27.02 3.74 8.80
N GLU A 313 -26.69 2.70 8.05
CA GLU A 313 -27.32 1.37 8.17
C GLU A 313 -26.42 0.31 8.83
N PHE A 314 -25.11 0.58 9.01
CA PHE A 314 -24.17 -0.35 9.64
C PHE A 314 -23.49 0.23 10.88
N VAL A 315 -23.02 1.49 10.84
CA VAL A 315 -22.34 2.13 11.98
C VAL A 315 -23.21 2.17 13.25
N PRO A 316 -24.51 2.57 13.23
CA PRO A 316 -25.31 2.70 14.46
C PRO A 316 -25.63 1.39 15.17
N TYR A 317 -25.36 0.23 14.54
CA TYR A 317 -25.53 -1.10 15.12
C TYR A 317 -24.19 -1.74 15.55
N ASN A 318 -23.06 -1.04 15.35
CA ASN A 318 -21.71 -1.58 15.53
C ASN A 318 -20.71 -0.57 16.13
N LEU A 319 -21.15 0.64 16.50
CA LEU A 319 -20.36 1.70 17.15
C LEU A 319 -21.30 2.70 17.85
N GLY A 320 -20.95 3.15 19.06
CA GLY A 320 -21.75 4.07 19.88
C GLY A 320 -22.55 3.37 21.00
N CYS A 321 -23.45 4.11 21.64
CA CYS A 321 -24.31 3.62 22.72
C CYS A 321 -25.78 4.02 22.51
N GLY A 322 -26.68 3.37 23.25
CA GLY A 322 -28.14 3.54 23.13
C GLY A 322 -28.82 2.34 22.50
N GLU A 323 -30.12 2.48 22.24
CA GLU A 323 -31.05 1.37 21.88
C GLU A 323 -30.62 0.53 20.66
N MET A 324 -29.91 1.14 19.70
CA MET A 324 -29.45 0.45 18.50
C MET A 324 -28.18 -0.38 18.69
N HIS A 325 -27.45 -0.18 19.80
CA HIS A 325 -26.15 -0.82 20.03
C HIS A 325 -25.86 -1.11 21.51
N LEU A 326 -24.90 -0.43 22.14
CA LEU A 326 -24.47 -0.73 23.51
C LEU A 326 -25.40 -0.13 24.56
N ASN A 327 -25.94 -1.01 25.41
CA ASN A 327 -26.46 -0.69 26.73
C ASN A 327 -25.39 -0.99 27.82
N ARG A 328 -25.71 -0.74 29.11
CA ARG A 328 -24.78 -0.97 30.23
C ARG A 328 -24.35 -2.44 30.37
N GLU A 329 -25.27 -3.38 30.27
CA GLU A 329 -25.01 -4.82 30.40
C GLU A 329 -24.06 -5.34 29.30
N MET A 330 -24.26 -4.89 28.06
CA MET A 330 -23.38 -5.20 26.94
C MET A 330 -21.99 -4.55 27.12
N ALA A 331 -21.92 -3.32 27.64
CA ALA A 331 -20.65 -2.66 27.96
C ALA A 331 -19.87 -3.40 29.05
N GLU A 332 -20.55 -3.90 30.10
CA GLU A 332 -19.93 -4.72 31.16
C GLU A 332 -19.33 -6.02 30.59
N SER A 333 -19.88 -6.58 29.51
CA SER A 333 -19.32 -7.76 28.83
C SER A 333 -18.01 -7.51 28.05
N HIS A 334 -17.61 -6.25 27.89
CA HIS A 334 -16.34 -5.82 27.29
C HIS A 334 -15.27 -5.39 28.31
N ASP A 335 -15.59 -5.48 29.61
CA ASP A 335 -14.63 -5.24 30.68
C ASP A 335 -13.74 -6.46 30.99
N SER A 336 -12.89 -6.37 32.01
CA SER A 336 -11.83 -7.34 32.26
C SER A 336 -11.43 -7.44 33.74
N GLU A 337 -11.47 -8.66 34.26
CA GLU A 337 -10.92 -9.03 35.58
C GLU A 337 -9.44 -8.64 35.75
N PHE A 338 -8.67 -8.63 34.66
CA PHE A 338 -7.28 -8.13 34.67
C PHE A 338 -7.21 -6.62 34.97
N TYR A 339 -8.22 -5.82 34.62
CA TYR A 339 -8.24 -4.39 34.94
C TYR A 339 -8.74 -4.18 36.38
N HIS A 340 -9.80 -4.90 36.81
CA HIS A 340 -10.25 -4.92 38.21
C HIS A 340 -9.11 -5.22 39.19
N ARG A 341 -8.40 -6.35 39.01
CA ARG A 341 -7.31 -6.80 39.90
C ARG A 341 -6.05 -5.91 39.86
N ILE A 342 -5.85 -5.11 38.81
CA ILE A 342 -4.71 -4.20 38.68
C ILE A 342 -5.01 -2.81 39.29
N LEU A 343 -6.26 -2.36 39.27
CA LEU A 343 -6.65 -1.02 39.73
C LEU A 343 -7.39 -0.98 41.07
N ASP A 344 -7.80 -2.14 41.60
CA ASP A 344 -8.63 -2.31 42.80
C ASP A 344 -9.99 -1.60 42.65
N THR A 345 -10.74 -1.98 41.62
CA THR A 345 -12.00 -1.33 41.23
C THR A 345 -13.22 -2.23 41.45
N PRO A 346 -14.40 -1.67 41.79
CA PRO A 346 -15.59 -2.46 42.06
C PRO A 346 -15.99 -3.40 40.90
N PRO A 347 -16.51 -4.61 41.19
CA PRO A 347 -17.07 -5.47 40.15
C PRO A 347 -18.13 -4.73 39.33
N LYS A 348 -18.12 -4.92 38.00
CA LYS A 348 -18.97 -4.22 37.01
C LYS A 348 -18.63 -2.74 36.76
N SER A 349 -17.61 -2.15 37.38
CA SER A 349 -17.04 -0.87 36.91
C SER A 349 -16.50 -1.00 35.47
N LEU A 350 -16.82 -0.05 34.61
CA LEU A 350 -16.31 0.01 33.23
C LEU A 350 -14.94 0.71 33.17
N HIS A 351 -13.96 0.09 32.53
CA HIS A 351 -12.64 0.65 32.24
C HIS A 351 -12.58 1.17 30.80
N VAL A 352 -12.67 2.50 30.65
CA VAL A 352 -12.58 3.19 29.36
C VAL A 352 -11.22 3.87 29.17
N THR A 353 -10.58 3.57 28.05
CA THR A 353 -9.30 4.16 27.65
C THR A 353 -9.53 5.13 26.49
N CYS A 354 -9.06 6.37 26.62
CA CYS A 354 -9.21 7.41 25.59
C CYS A 354 -7.87 7.78 24.94
N ASP A 355 -7.81 7.87 23.62
CA ASP A 355 -6.63 8.32 22.87
C ASP A 355 -6.96 8.97 21.51
N ALA A 356 -6.25 10.04 21.18
CA ALA A 356 -6.45 10.83 19.97
C ALA A 356 -5.41 10.48 18.91
N THR A 357 -5.81 9.67 17.92
CA THR A 357 -4.90 9.24 16.85
C THR A 357 -4.73 10.31 15.78
N TYR A 358 -3.60 10.29 15.09
CA TYR A 358 -3.27 11.30 14.07
C TYR A 358 -3.55 10.76 12.67
N LEU A 359 -4.45 11.41 11.92
CA LEU A 359 -4.69 11.15 10.50
C LEU A 359 -3.97 12.20 9.66
N ASN A 360 -2.88 11.82 8.99
CA ASN A 360 -2.10 12.75 8.15
C ASN A 360 -2.96 13.23 6.97
N ILE A 361 -2.92 14.54 6.66
CA ILE A 361 -3.61 15.08 5.48
C ILE A 361 -2.63 15.83 4.57
N GLN A 362 -2.96 15.90 3.29
CA GLN A 362 -2.31 16.80 2.34
C GLN A 362 -2.47 18.25 2.81
N LYS A 363 -1.39 19.05 2.74
CA LYS A 363 -1.39 20.49 3.05
C LYS A 363 -2.55 21.20 2.32
N PRO A 364 -3.58 21.72 3.02
CA PRO A 364 -4.70 22.39 2.36
C PRO A 364 -4.27 23.67 1.65
N SER A 365 -4.87 23.97 0.50
CA SER A 365 -4.67 25.24 -0.21
C SER A 365 -5.34 26.42 0.52
N ASN A 366 -6.52 26.20 1.12
CA ASN A 366 -7.16 27.17 1.99
C ASN A 366 -6.32 27.41 3.25
N PHE A 367 -5.81 28.63 3.43
CA PHE A 367 -4.92 28.99 4.53
C PHE A 367 -5.54 28.88 5.94
N GLU A 368 -6.86 29.00 6.08
CA GLU A 368 -7.52 28.84 7.37
C GLU A 368 -7.57 27.37 7.79
N VAL A 369 -8.01 26.49 6.88
CA VAL A 369 -7.99 25.04 7.11
C VAL A 369 -6.55 24.56 7.28
N GLN A 370 -5.59 25.12 6.53
CA GLN A 370 -4.16 24.83 6.69
C GLN A 370 -3.66 25.20 8.10
N ARG A 371 -4.04 26.36 8.66
CA ARG A 371 -3.67 26.74 10.04
C ARG A 371 -4.34 25.83 11.07
N LYS A 372 -5.66 25.61 10.98
CA LYS A 372 -6.44 24.78 11.92
C LYS A 372 -5.99 23.30 11.94
N THR A 373 -5.49 22.78 10.83
CA THR A 373 -5.00 21.38 10.72
C THR A 373 -3.50 21.24 10.97
N PHE A 374 -2.72 22.31 11.14
CA PHE A 374 -1.28 22.19 11.37
C PHE A 374 -0.97 21.85 12.82
N SER A 375 -0.44 20.64 13.07
CA SER A 375 -0.02 20.21 14.39
C SER A 375 1.39 20.69 14.71
N LEU A 376 1.53 21.56 15.71
CA LEU A 376 2.84 21.95 16.26
C LEU A 376 3.60 20.78 16.91
N HIS A 377 2.91 19.71 17.32
CA HIS A 377 3.53 18.50 17.87
C HIS A 377 4.13 17.59 16.79
N LYS A 378 3.53 17.54 15.58
CA LYS A 378 3.96 16.64 14.49
C LYS A 378 4.53 17.37 13.26
N PHE A 379 4.62 18.70 13.32
CA PHE A 379 5.12 19.62 12.30
C PHE A 379 4.53 19.38 10.89
N ARG A 380 3.22 19.06 10.84
CA ARG A 380 2.50 18.70 9.61
C ARG A 380 1.00 18.95 9.72
N ASN A 381 0.32 18.99 8.59
CA ASN A 381 -1.14 18.99 8.54
C ASN A 381 -1.70 17.59 8.87
N LEU A 382 -2.62 17.52 9.84
CA LEU A 382 -3.32 16.31 10.25
C LEU A 382 -4.68 16.65 10.90
N VAL A 383 -5.54 15.66 11.08
CA VAL A 383 -6.77 15.75 11.91
C VAL A 383 -6.81 14.63 12.95
N LYS A 384 -7.60 14.80 14.01
CA LYS A 384 -7.60 13.95 15.21
C LYS A 384 -8.97 13.34 15.52
N PRO A 385 -9.30 12.10 15.11
CA PRO A 385 -10.37 11.37 15.76
C PRO A 385 -9.93 10.88 17.15
N MET A 386 -10.85 10.93 18.11
CA MET A 386 -10.68 10.39 19.47
C MET A 386 -11.33 9.01 19.52
N LEU A 387 -10.60 7.97 19.92
CA LEU A 387 -11.19 6.68 20.27
C LEU A 387 -11.45 6.61 21.77
N ILE A 388 -12.58 5.99 22.13
CA ILE A 388 -12.89 5.53 23.48
C ILE A 388 -13.06 4.01 23.40
N VAL A 389 -12.28 3.27 24.18
CA VAL A 389 -12.11 1.81 24.02
C VAL A 389 -12.15 1.10 25.37
N PHE A 390 -12.89 0.00 25.45
CA PHE A 390 -12.99 -0.87 26.64
C PHE A 390 -11.74 -1.75 26.84
N ALA A 391 -11.67 -2.44 27.99
CA ALA A 391 -10.55 -3.29 28.38
C ALA A 391 -10.20 -4.40 27.36
N ASP A 392 -11.20 -4.99 26.68
CA ASP A 392 -11.01 -6.04 25.65
C ASP A 392 -10.68 -5.52 24.24
N GLY A 393 -10.62 -4.20 24.05
CA GLY A 393 -10.40 -3.55 22.75
C GLY A 393 -11.66 -3.18 21.96
N TYR A 394 -12.86 -3.40 22.49
CA TYR A 394 -14.09 -2.92 21.86
C TYR A 394 -14.13 -1.38 21.84
N ILE A 395 -14.38 -0.79 20.66
CA ILE A 395 -14.48 0.67 20.50
C ILE A 395 -15.89 1.09 20.91
N LEU A 396 -16.01 1.83 22.00
CA LEU A 396 -17.27 2.44 22.41
C LEU A 396 -17.69 3.52 21.41
N ASP A 397 -16.81 4.48 21.12
CA ASP A 397 -17.06 5.50 20.10
C ASP A 397 -15.77 5.99 19.43
N ALA A 398 -15.94 6.56 18.23
CA ALA A 398 -14.90 7.19 17.43
C ALA A 398 -15.34 8.59 16.99
N ASP A 399 -15.01 9.60 17.80
CA ASP A 399 -15.52 10.96 17.66
C ASP A 399 -14.60 11.89 16.85
N GLY A 400 -15.20 12.85 16.14
CA GLY A 400 -14.50 13.84 15.32
C GLY A 400 -14.47 13.48 13.82
N PRO A 401 -13.37 13.73 13.08
CA PRO A 401 -12.07 14.14 13.58
C PRO A 401 -12.01 15.65 13.89
N TRP A 402 -11.30 15.98 14.95
CA TRP A 402 -11.04 17.32 15.41
C TRP A 402 -9.87 17.98 14.65
N PHE A 403 -9.81 19.30 14.72
CA PHE A 403 -8.66 20.07 14.24
C PHE A 403 -7.40 19.79 15.09
N SER A 404 -6.24 20.27 14.63
CA SER A 404 -4.93 19.97 15.24
C SER A 404 -4.22 21.19 15.82
N ASP A 405 -4.88 22.35 15.81
CA ASP A 405 -4.42 23.55 16.48
C ASP A 405 -4.41 23.41 18.02
N PHE A 406 -3.84 24.41 18.69
CA PHE A 406 -3.69 24.42 20.15
C PHE A 406 -5.01 24.40 20.93
N LYS A 407 -6.15 24.74 20.30
CA LYS A 407 -7.47 24.71 20.94
C LYS A 407 -8.03 23.29 21.02
N ASN A 408 -7.58 22.43 20.13
CA ASN A 408 -8.00 21.03 20.01
C ASN A 408 -6.92 20.11 20.60
N ASN A 409 -6.50 20.40 21.84
CA ASN A 409 -5.72 19.45 22.63
C ASN A 409 -6.61 18.30 23.13
N ASP A 410 -5.99 17.22 23.60
CA ASP A 410 -6.69 15.95 23.81
C ASP A 410 -7.62 16.02 25.06
N ALA A 411 -7.26 16.84 26.06
CA ALA A 411 -8.11 17.19 27.20
C ALA A 411 -9.37 17.95 26.76
N ASN A 412 -9.21 18.99 25.95
CA ASN A 412 -10.32 19.81 25.42
C ASN A 412 -11.27 18.99 24.53
N ILE A 413 -10.72 18.05 23.75
CA ILE A 413 -11.53 17.13 22.93
C ILE A 413 -12.38 16.23 23.82
N LEU A 414 -11.79 15.59 24.85
CA LEU A 414 -12.54 14.75 25.79
C LEU A 414 -13.58 15.58 26.57
N GLU A 415 -13.25 16.80 26.99
CA GLU A 415 -14.22 17.72 27.61
C GLU A 415 -15.42 18.01 26.68
N LYS A 416 -15.20 18.14 25.37
CA LYS A 416 -16.27 18.38 24.38
C LYS A 416 -17.07 17.13 24.00
N ILE A 417 -16.52 15.93 24.21
CA ILE A 417 -17.24 14.66 24.05
C ILE A 417 -18.10 14.41 25.29
N VAL A 418 -17.51 14.52 26.49
CA VAL A 418 -18.18 14.31 27.78
C VAL A 418 -19.34 15.29 27.99
N ASN A 419 -19.15 16.58 27.72
CA ASN A 419 -20.20 17.60 27.91
C ASN A 419 -21.14 17.75 26.70
N ARG A 420 -21.18 16.78 25.78
CA ARG A 420 -22.18 16.77 24.69
C ARG A 420 -23.51 16.28 25.25
N ALA A 421 -24.59 17.03 25.02
CA ALA A 421 -25.94 16.61 25.41
C ALA A 421 -26.60 15.77 24.30
N GLY A 422 -27.32 14.73 24.68
CA GLY A 422 -28.14 13.91 23.77
C GLY A 422 -28.14 12.41 24.09
N ALA A 423 -29.03 11.67 23.42
CA ALA A 423 -28.94 10.22 23.30
C ALA A 423 -27.68 9.85 22.49
N GLY A 424 -27.06 8.70 22.78
CA GLY A 424 -25.80 8.30 22.17
C GLY A 424 -24.54 8.99 22.72
N THR A 425 -24.57 9.47 23.97
CA THR A 425 -23.42 10.10 24.65
C THR A 425 -22.74 9.13 25.62
N LEU A 426 -21.42 9.30 25.79
CA LEU A 426 -20.58 8.49 26.70
C LEU A 426 -21.18 8.37 28.11
N LEU A 427 -21.76 9.46 28.61
CA LEU A 427 -22.38 9.55 29.94
C LEU A 427 -23.60 8.64 30.15
N ILE A 428 -24.20 8.08 29.10
CA ILE A 428 -25.34 7.15 29.23
C ILE A 428 -24.90 5.80 29.80
N LEU A 429 -23.66 5.38 29.51
CA LEU A 429 -23.12 4.13 30.03
C LEU A 429 -22.42 4.33 31.37
N LEU A 430 -21.82 5.51 31.61
CA LEU A 430 -20.94 5.73 32.75
C LEU A 430 -21.68 6.00 34.06
N GLN A 431 -21.15 5.44 35.14
CA GLN A 431 -21.68 5.50 36.50
C GLN A 431 -20.55 5.80 37.51
N PRO A 432 -20.86 6.36 38.70
CA PRO A 432 -19.86 6.59 39.74
C PRO A 432 -19.17 5.28 40.14
N GLY A 433 -17.84 5.24 39.97
CA GLY A 433 -17.01 4.04 40.18
C GLY A 433 -16.42 3.46 38.89
N ASP A 434 -16.92 3.86 37.71
CA ASP A 434 -16.27 3.59 36.43
C ASP A 434 -14.95 4.36 36.30
N VAL A 435 -14.11 3.95 35.34
CA VAL A 435 -12.68 4.25 35.34
C VAL A 435 -12.19 4.78 33.99
N PHE A 436 -11.63 5.99 34.00
CA PHE A 436 -10.91 6.57 32.87
C PHE A 436 -9.41 6.30 32.95
N ILE A 437 -8.85 5.72 31.89
CA ILE A 437 -7.43 5.41 31.74
C ILE A 437 -6.84 6.31 30.64
N LEU A 438 -6.05 7.31 31.03
CA LEU A 438 -5.68 8.44 30.17
C LEU A 438 -4.16 8.63 30.05
N ASP A 439 -3.70 9.33 29.01
CA ASP A 439 -2.32 9.83 28.93
C ASP A 439 -2.16 11.23 29.58
N ARG A 440 -0.91 11.65 29.79
CA ARG A 440 -0.51 12.99 30.25
C ARG A 440 -1.06 14.14 29.39
N GLY A 441 -1.48 13.87 28.16
CA GLY A 441 -2.20 14.83 27.30
C GLY A 441 -3.52 15.34 27.88
N PHE A 442 -4.18 14.54 28.74
CA PHE A 442 -5.51 14.84 29.29
C PHE A 442 -5.50 15.61 30.63
N ARG A 443 -4.31 15.86 31.21
CA ARG A 443 -4.12 16.39 32.58
C ARG A 443 -4.99 17.60 32.92
N ASP A 444 -5.24 18.50 31.97
CA ASP A 444 -5.93 19.78 32.19
C ASP A 444 -7.46 19.60 32.39
N PHE A 445 -7.98 18.38 32.17
CA PHE A 445 -9.40 17.99 32.37
C PHE A 445 -9.60 16.98 33.52
N VAL A 446 -8.53 16.38 34.07
CA VAL A 446 -8.60 15.28 35.07
C VAL A 446 -9.46 15.63 36.28
N GLU A 447 -9.30 16.83 36.86
CA GLU A 447 -10.03 17.21 38.07
C GLU A 447 -11.55 17.36 37.86
N LYS A 448 -11.99 17.76 36.65
CA LYS A 448 -13.41 17.78 36.28
C LYS A 448 -13.94 16.38 36.06
N LEU A 449 -13.14 15.51 35.43
CA LEU A 449 -13.51 14.15 35.11
C LEU A 449 -13.63 13.25 36.36
N ARG A 450 -12.89 13.56 37.43
CA ARG A 450 -13.03 12.93 38.76
C ARG A 450 -14.40 13.08 39.40
N ALA A 451 -15.22 14.05 38.96
CA ALA A 451 -16.61 14.18 39.41
C ALA A 451 -17.57 13.17 38.73
N LEU A 452 -17.09 12.43 37.71
CA LEU A 452 -17.88 11.47 36.92
C LEU A 452 -17.44 10.02 37.14
N GLY A 453 -16.18 9.79 37.54
CA GLY A 453 -15.61 8.47 37.79
C GLY A 453 -14.17 8.53 38.30
N LEU A 454 -13.54 7.38 38.49
CA LEU A 454 -12.12 7.27 38.84
C LEU A 454 -11.26 7.64 37.62
N VAL A 455 -10.11 8.30 37.84
CA VAL A 455 -9.25 8.77 36.73
C VAL A 455 -7.79 8.44 37.01
N TYR A 456 -7.21 7.56 36.20
CA TYR A 456 -5.82 7.13 36.27
C TYR A 456 -5.02 7.70 35.09
N MET A 457 -3.91 8.37 35.40
CA MET A 457 -3.03 9.03 34.43
C MET A 457 -1.56 8.86 34.87
N PRO A 458 -0.58 8.68 33.96
CA PRO A 458 0.83 8.59 34.33
C PRO A 458 1.34 9.88 34.95
N GLU A 459 2.20 9.76 35.97
CA GLU A 459 2.64 10.90 36.79
C GLU A 459 3.36 12.00 36.00
N LEU A 460 3.31 13.23 36.50
CA LEU A 460 3.91 14.41 35.87
C LEU A 460 5.19 14.80 36.63
N LEU A 461 6.28 15.07 35.92
CA LEU A 461 7.59 15.32 36.56
C LEU A 461 7.60 16.52 37.52
N LYS A 462 6.67 17.49 37.40
CA LYS A 462 6.49 18.62 38.35
C LYS A 462 7.81 19.34 38.70
N GLY A 463 8.71 19.50 37.71
CA GLY A 463 10.04 20.11 37.87
C GLY A 463 11.20 19.15 38.12
N LYS A 464 10.93 17.90 38.53
CA LYS A 464 11.95 16.84 38.71
C LYS A 464 12.61 16.46 37.38
N THR A 465 13.86 16.00 37.43
CA THR A 465 14.56 15.38 36.29
C THR A 465 14.16 13.91 36.07
N GLN A 466 13.71 13.24 37.13
CA GLN A 466 13.40 11.81 37.22
C GLN A 466 12.25 11.59 38.21
N PHE A 467 11.42 10.58 37.98
CA PHE A 467 10.38 10.12 38.91
C PHE A 467 10.98 9.31 40.07
N SER A 468 10.31 9.25 41.22
CA SER A 468 10.60 8.22 42.24
C SER A 468 10.28 6.82 41.70
N ALA A 469 10.69 5.77 42.44
CA ALA A 469 10.31 4.39 42.13
C ALA A 469 8.79 4.24 42.03
N ASP A 470 8.04 4.66 43.06
CA ASP A 470 6.57 4.73 43.07
C ASP A 470 6.00 5.53 41.88
N GLU A 471 6.36 6.81 41.69
CA GLU A 471 5.82 7.63 40.59
C GLU A 471 6.05 6.97 39.21
N ALA A 472 7.16 6.25 39.06
CA ALA A 472 7.50 5.51 37.86
C ALA A 472 6.78 4.14 37.75
N ASN A 473 6.47 3.49 38.87
CA ASN A 473 5.64 2.28 38.98
C ASN A 473 4.17 2.62 38.69
N GLN A 474 3.57 3.63 39.34
CA GLN A 474 2.21 4.12 39.02
C GLN A 474 2.11 4.50 37.53
N SER A 475 3.12 5.21 37.01
CA SER A 475 3.24 5.48 35.56
C SER A 475 3.30 4.21 34.71
N ARG A 476 3.94 3.13 35.17
CA ARG A 476 3.98 1.84 34.44
C ARG A 476 2.61 1.16 34.46
N LYS A 477 1.95 1.09 35.61
CA LYS A 477 0.61 0.51 35.78
C LYS A 477 -0.38 1.11 34.78
N VAL A 478 -0.49 2.45 34.74
CA VAL A 478 -1.39 3.13 33.79
C VAL A 478 -0.97 2.94 32.32
N THR A 479 0.34 3.04 32.01
CA THR A 479 0.81 2.82 30.62
C THR A 479 0.76 1.36 30.17
N MET A 480 0.58 0.40 31.07
CA MET A 480 0.32 -1.00 30.74
C MET A 480 -1.11 -1.20 30.24
N LEU A 481 -2.08 -0.63 30.95
CA LEU A 481 -3.50 -0.73 30.60
C LEU A 481 -3.81 0.09 29.34
N ARG A 482 -3.26 1.32 29.23
CA ARG A 482 -3.42 2.19 28.05
C ARG A 482 -2.85 1.58 26.74
N LEU A 483 -2.14 0.45 26.80
CA LEU A 483 -1.69 -0.26 25.59
C LEU A 483 -2.87 -0.70 24.70
N ILE A 484 -4.05 -0.94 25.25
CA ILE A 484 -5.19 -1.43 24.47
C ILE A 484 -5.60 -0.49 23.33
N VAL A 485 -5.74 0.81 23.63
CA VAL A 485 -6.14 1.80 22.62
C VAL A 485 -5.03 2.04 21.59
N GLU A 486 -3.74 1.91 21.96
CA GLU A 486 -2.63 1.95 21.01
C GLU A 486 -2.67 0.76 20.03
N VAL A 487 -3.02 -0.43 20.52
CA VAL A 487 -3.19 -1.63 19.69
C VAL A 487 -4.37 -1.46 18.72
N VAL A 488 -5.52 -0.99 19.20
CA VAL A 488 -6.71 -0.75 18.35
C VAL A 488 -6.44 0.35 17.31
N ASN A 489 -5.82 1.47 17.71
CA ASN A 489 -5.37 2.52 16.79
C ASN A 489 -4.41 1.99 15.71
N GLY A 490 -3.50 1.09 16.09
CA GLY A 490 -2.60 0.40 15.16
C GLY A 490 -3.35 -0.56 14.23
N GLN A 491 -4.29 -1.34 14.75
CA GLN A 491 -5.07 -2.32 13.98
C GLN A 491 -5.99 -1.65 12.96
N ILE A 492 -6.64 -0.52 13.28
CA ILE A 492 -7.44 0.25 12.32
C ILE A 492 -6.58 0.70 11.13
N LYS A 493 -5.39 1.24 11.39
CA LYS A 493 -4.46 1.72 10.35
C LYS A 493 -3.82 0.58 9.54
N LEU A 494 -3.50 -0.53 10.19
CA LEU A 494 -3.00 -1.76 9.54
C LEU A 494 -4.07 -2.44 8.68
N ARG A 495 -5.34 -2.37 9.09
CA ARG A 495 -6.49 -2.86 8.30
C ARG A 495 -6.82 -1.91 7.14
N PHE A 496 -6.81 -0.60 7.38
CA PHE A 496 -7.19 0.44 6.43
C PHE A 496 -6.07 1.46 6.23
N ARG A 497 -5.21 1.20 5.24
CA ARG A 497 -4.02 2.02 4.91
C ARG A 497 -4.36 3.49 4.59
N PHE A 498 -5.61 3.78 4.20
CA PHE A 498 -6.12 5.14 4.04
C PHE A 498 -5.87 6.04 5.27
N PHE A 499 -5.88 5.48 6.49
CA PHE A 499 -5.66 6.26 7.73
C PHE A 499 -4.19 6.35 8.18
N ASP A 500 -3.31 5.54 7.60
CA ASP A 500 -1.86 5.61 7.82
C ASP A 500 -1.18 6.56 6.81
N SER A 501 -1.75 6.61 5.60
CA SER A 501 -1.29 7.41 4.45
C SER A 501 -1.59 8.91 4.60
N ILE A 502 -1.18 9.71 3.61
CA ILE A 502 -1.46 11.15 3.55
C ILE A 502 -2.79 11.36 2.81
N ILE A 503 -3.88 11.53 3.57
CA ILE A 503 -5.23 11.68 3.03
C ILE A 503 -5.33 12.96 2.18
N GLN A 504 -5.81 12.82 0.94
CA GLN A 504 -5.99 13.97 0.03
C GLN A 504 -7.03 14.94 0.59
N ALA A 505 -6.79 16.26 0.46
CA ALA A 505 -7.63 17.28 1.09
C ALA A 505 -9.11 17.25 0.62
N THR A 506 -9.38 16.69 -0.57
CA THR A 506 -10.73 16.44 -1.10
C THR A 506 -11.57 15.46 -0.28
N TYR A 507 -10.94 14.63 0.56
CA TYR A 507 -11.64 13.72 1.46
C TYR A 507 -11.99 14.36 2.82
N LEU A 508 -11.53 15.58 3.15
CA LEU A 508 -11.73 16.20 4.47
C LEU A 508 -13.19 16.14 4.98
N PRO A 509 -14.24 16.45 4.19
CA PRO A 509 -15.64 16.35 4.64
C PRO A 509 -16.12 14.91 4.90
N LYS A 510 -15.37 13.91 4.45
CA LYS A 510 -15.73 12.48 4.46
C LYS A 510 -14.96 11.67 5.51
N ILE A 511 -13.92 12.24 6.14
CA ILE A 511 -13.03 11.50 7.07
C ILE A 511 -13.79 10.98 8.29
N ALA A 512 -14.73 11.75 8.86
CA ALA A 512 -15.56 11.34 10.00
C ALA A 512 -16.29 10.01 9.71
N MET A 513 -17.17 10.04 8.71
CA MET A 513 -17.90 8.89 8.19
C MET A 513 -16.98 7.70 7.87
N PHE A 514 -15.90 7.92 7.12
CA PHE A 514 -14.96 6.84 6.76
C PHE A 514 -14.34 6.19 8.01
N PHE A 515 -13.92 7.00 8.99
CA PHE A 515 -13.28 6.51 10.20
C PHE A 515 -14.27 5.78 11.12
N ARG A 516 -15.51 6.26 11.23
CA ARG A 516 -16.59 5.57 11.95
C ARG A 516 -16.93 4.21 11.32
N ILE A 517 -17.06 4.14 9.99
CA ILE A 517 -17.25 2.86 9.27
C ILE A 517 -16.08 1.90 9.54
N ALA A 518 -14.84 2.37 9.54
CA ALA A 518 -13.67 1.55 9.84
C ALA A 518 -13.66 1.04 11.30
N CYS A 519 -14.11 1.85 12.26
CA CYS A 519 -14.25 1.44 13.66
C CYS A 519 -15.39 0.44 13.84
N ALA A 520 -16.54 0.64 13.18
CA ALA A 520 -17.64 -0.32 13.16
C ALA A 520 -17.23 -1.67 12.54
N ILE A 521 -16.46 -1.67 11.45
CA ILE A 521 -15.88 -2.90 10.85
C ILE A 521 -14.87 -3.55 11.81
N HIS A 522 -14.11 -2.76 12.58
CA HIS A 522 -13.22 -3.29 13.61
C HIS A 522 -13.99 -3.93 14.78
N ASN A 523 -15.07 -3.30 15.26
CA ASN A 523 -15.92 -3.87 16.29
C ASN A 523 -16.58 -5.17 15.83
N LYS A 524 -17.26 -5.17 14.69
CA LYS A 524 -17.99 -6.33 14.17
C LYS A 524 -17.10 -7.49 13.74
N TYR A 525 -15.93 -7.20 13.15
CA TYR A 525 -15.10 -8.18 12.45
C TYR A 525 -13.61 -8.19 12.86
N GLY A 526 -13.24 -7.53 13.96
CA GLY A 526 -11.89 -7.50 14.51
C GLY A 526 -11.67 -8.52 15.64
N THR A 527 -10.44 -8.98 15.79
CA THR A 527 -10.02 -9.84 16.92
C THR A 527 -9.99 -9.04 18.21
N ARG A 528 -10.74 -9.44 19.24
CA ARG A 528 -10.63 -8.87 20.59
C ARG A 528 -9.26 -9.15 21.21
N PHE A 529 -8.84 -8.26 22.08
CA PHE A 529 -7.62 -8.41 22.85
C PHE A 529 -7.90 -9.18 24.14
N ARG A 530 -7.62 -10.48 24.10
CA ARG A 530 -7.54 -11.33 25.29
C ARG A 530 -6.13 -11.92 25.32
N LYS A 531 -5.40 -11.78 26.43
CA LYS A 531 -4.14 -12.53 26.64
C LYS A 531 -4.48 -13.96 27.07
N SER A 532 -3.48 -14.84 27.23
CA SER A 532 -3.73 -16.09 27.98
C SER A 532 -3.80 -15.79 29.49
N PRO A 533 -4.67 -16.47 30.26
CA PRO A 533 -4.80 -16.23 31.71
C PRO A 533 -3.48 -16.33 32.47
N GLU A 534 -2.62 -17.29 32.08
CA GLU A 534 -1.27 -17.50 32.64
C GLU A 534 -0.39 -16.23 32.57
N ASN A 535 -0.51 -15.46 31.48
CA ASN A 535 0.20 -14.19 31.32
C ASN A 535 -0.47 -13.05 32.10
N GLU A 536 -1.77 -13.14 32.39
CA GLU A 536 -2.49 -12.15 33.18
C GLU A 536 -2.22 -12.33 34.68
N ASP A 537 -2.32 -13.54 35.22
CA ASP A 537 -1.99 -13.83 36.61
C ASP A 537 -0.51 -13.54 36.93
N TYR A 538 0.42 -13.87 36.04
CA TYR A 538 1.82 -13.48 36.21
C TYR A 538 1.97 -11.95 36.33
N ILE A 539 1.40 -11.19 35.38
CA ILE A 539 1.49 -9.72 35.39
C ILE A 539 0.79 -9.12 36.62
N ILE A 540 -0.33 -9.70 37.08
CA ILE A 540 -1.02 -9.24 38.30
C ILE A 540 -0.15 -9.46 39.53
N ASN A 541 0.46 -10.63 39.68
CA ASN A 541 1.32 -10.95 40.82
C ASN A 541 2.57 -10.06 40.87
N GLU A 542 3.21 -9.81 39.73
CA GLU A 542 4.33 -8.86 39.62
C GLU A 542 3.89 -7.42 39.96
N VAL A 543 2.72 -6.99 39.47
CA VAL A 543 2.20 -5.65 39.77
C VAL A 543 1.89 -5.50 41.26
N ILE A 544 1.26 -6.48 41.90
CA ILE A 544 0.97 -6.45 43.34
C ILE A 544 2.26 -6.51 44.18
N GLY A 545 3.25 -7.32 43.78
CA GLY A 545 4.49 -7.50 44.53
C GLY A 545 5.46 -6.33 44.44
N ASP A 546 5.64 -5.73 43.26
CA ASP A 546 6.65 -4.69 43.01
C ASP A 546 6.11 -3.25 43.09
N MET A 547 4.79 -3.04 43.27
CA MET A 547 4.14 -1.71 43.16
C MET A 547 4.81 -0.64 44.03
N ASP A 548 4.97 -0.97 45.31
CA ASP A 548 5.44 -0.05 46.35
C ASP A 548 6.91 -0.36 46.74
N ARG A 549 7.57 -1.26 46.01
CA ARG A 549 8.96 -1.68 46.26
C ARG A 549 9.91 -0.52 45.93
N ALA A 550 10.64 -0.05 46.94
CA ALA A 550 11.71 0.91 46.76
C ALA A 550 12.86 0.31 45.92
N ASN A 551 13.46 1.11 45.04
CA ASN A 551 14.60 0.69 44.24
C ASN A 551 15.89 0.74 45.09
N THR A 552 16.21 -0.38 45.73
CA THR A 552 17.40 -0.54 46.59
C THR A 552 18.71 -0.30 45.84
N LEU A 553 18.79 -0.67 44.57
CA LEU A 553 19.97 -0.40 43.73
C LEU A 553 20.12 1.10 43.43
N GLU A 554 19.03 1.84 43.19
CA GLU A 554 19.06 3.29 43.05
C GLU A 554 19.63 3.98 44.30
N MET A 555 19.23 3.52 45.49
CA MET A 555 19.79 3.98 46.77
C MET A 555 21.28 3.65 46.84
N LEU A 556 21.67 2.38 46.66
CA LEU A 556 23.07 1.93 46.67
C LEU A 556 23.98 2.75 45.73
N ILE A 557 23.50 3.02 44.50
CA ILE A 557 24.21 3.80 43.48
C ILE A 557 24.35 5.28 43.86
N LYS A 558 23.35 5.86 44.53
CA LYS A 558 23.35 7.26 44.99
C LYS A 558 24.24 7.43 46.23
N ASP A 559 24.00 6.63 47.26
CA ASP A 559 24.62 6.78 48.58
C ASP A 559 26.13 6.50 48.54
N ASN A 560 26.56 5.52 47.74
CA ASN A 560 27.98 5.24 47.52
C ASN A 560 28.64 6.14 46.45
N GLY A 561 27.91 7.10 45.87
CA GLY A 561 28.43 8.04 44.87
C GLY A 561 28.81 7.40 43.53
N LEU A 562 28.29 6.20 43.23
CA LEU A 562 28.68 5.36 42.09
C LEU A 562 28.31 5.98 40.72
N LEU A 563 27.40 6.97 40.72
CA LEU A 563 27.13 7.86 39.59
C LEU A 563 28.40 8.55 39.04
N ARG A 564 29.30 8.99 39.94
CA ARG A 564 30.47 9.83 39.62
C ARG A 564 31.79 9.06 39.61
N LYS A 565 31.92 8.01 40.43
CA LYS A 565 33.13 7.17 40.49
C LYS A 565 33.32 6.44 39.14
N GLN A 566 34.47 6.64 38.50
CA GLN A 566 34.84 5.93 37.25
C GLN A 566 35.89 4.84 37.48
N ILE A 567 36.88 5.06 38.35
CA ILE A 567 38.05 4.19 38.58
C ILE A 567 37.69 2.75 39.04
N ILE A 568 36.50 2.56 39.61
CA ILE A 568 35.98 1.28 40.11
C ILE A 568 35.35 0.39 39.02
N TRP A 569 35.26 0.87 37.79
CA TRP A 569 34.61 0.18 36.66
C TRP A 569 35.66 -0.29 35.64
N THR A 570 35.58 -1.55 35.22
CA THR A 570 36.45 -2.17 34.20
C THR A 570 35.62 -2.76 33.07
N ALA A 571 36.21 -2.90 31.88
CA ALA A 571 35.60 -3.74 30.85
C ALA A 571 35.52 -5.19 31.35
N PRO A 572 34.38 -5.89 31.19
CA PRO A 572 34.23 -7.27 31.63
C PRO A 572 34.98 -8.23 30.72
N THR A 573 35.54 -9.29 31.29
CA THR A 573 36.08 -10.45 30.57
C THR A 573 34.96 -11.38 30.10
N GLU A 574 35.25 -12.36 29.24
CA GLU A 574 34.28 -13.41 28.87
C GLU A 574 33.79 -14.22 30.09
N ALA A 575 34.60 -14.34 31.15
CA ALA A 575 34.21 -14.97 32.41
C ALA A 575 33.27 -14.08 33.24
N ASP A 576 33.55 -12.78 33.34
CA ASP A 576 32.62 -11.81 33.96
C ASP A 576 31.27 -11.79 33.22
N LEU A 577 31.31 -11.86 31.88
CA LEU A 577 30.12 -11.98 31.03
C LEU A 577 29.43 -13.35 31.11
N ALA A 578 30.05 -14.37 31.74
CA ALA A 578 29.38 -15.64 32.03
C ALA A 578 28.52 -15.59 33.30
N ASN A 579 28.75 -14.60 34.18
CA ASN A 579 27.87 -14.32 35.33
C ASN A 579 26.55 -13.64 34.91
N PHE A 580 26.46 -13.12 33.68
CA PHE A 580 25.22 -12.53 33.17
C PHE A 580 24.26 -13.64 32.69
N PRO A 581 22.99 -13.66 33.15
CA PRO A 581 22.10 -14.78 32.87
C PRO A 581 21.72 -14.89 31.39
N ILE A 582 21.59 -16.12 30.92
CA ILE A 582 21.00 -16.42 29.61
C ILE A 582 19.49 -16.22 29.73
N LEU A 583 18.93 -15.34 28.88
CA LEU A 583 17.53 -14.95 28.87
C LEU A 583 16.86 -15.37 27.57
N SER A 584 15.66 -15.95 27.65
CA SER A 584 14.81 -16.15 26.48
C SER A 584 14.03 -14.87 26.13
N ILE A 585 13.39 -14.86 24.94
CA ILE A 585 12.38 -13.83 24.61
C ILE A 585 11.23 -13.82 25.62
N ASP A 586 10.94 -14.94 26.30
CA ASP A 586 9.88 -15.00 27.29
C ASP A 586 10.30 -14.40 28.63
N ASP A 587 11.53 -14.65 29.08
CA ASP A 587 12.14 -13.96 30.22
C ASP A 587 12.15 -12.44 29.99
N LEU A 588 12.51 -12.00 28.78
CA LEU A 588 12.45 -10.58 28.43
C LEU A 588 11.02 -10.01 28.48
N LYS A 589 9.98 -10.76 28.07
CA LYS A 589 8.58 -10.31 28.21
C LYS A 589 8.16 -10.18 29.66
N LYS A 590 8.61 -11.11 30.52
CA LYS A 590 8.37 -11.10 31.96
C LYS A 590 9.00 -9.84 32.57
N ILE A 591 10.30 -9.65 32.41
CA ILE A 591 11.06 -8.48 32.92
C ILE A 591 10.56 -7.13 32.36
N THR A 592 9.96 -7.06 31.17
CA THR A 592 9.39 -5.80 30.63
C THR A 592 7.91 -5.60 30.92
N LEU A 593 7.18 -6.66 31.24
CA LEU A 593 5.70 -6.73 31.25
C LEU A 593 5.09 -6.26 29.90
N GLY A 594 5.77 -6.50 28.77
CA GLY A 594 5.27 -6.12 27.43
C GLY A 594 6.32 -5.95 26.32
N THR A 595 5.90 -6.12 25.06
CA THR A 595 6.80 -6.21 23.89
C THR A 595 7.34 -4.87 23.38
N PHE A 596 6.93 -3.72 23.93
CA PHE A 596 7.38 -2.41 23.44
C PHE A 596 8.88 -2.18 23.71
N GLN A 597 9.33 -2.44 24.94
CA GLN A 597 10.72 -2.24 25.34
C GLN A 597 11.67 -3.19 24.58
N ILE A 598 11.24 -4.43 24.34
CA ILE A 598 11.99 -5.43 23.56
C ILE A 598 12.17 -4.97 22.10
N ARG A 599 11.12 -4.47 21.44
CA ARG A 599 11.22 -3.91 20.07
C ARG A 599 12.08 -2.65 20.01
N MET A 600 12.15 -1.87 21.10
CA MET A 600 13.04 -0.72 21.20
C MET A 600 14.50 -1.11 21.48
N ALA A 601 14.75 -2.24 22.15
CA ALA A 601 16.09 -2.71 22.50
C ALA A 601 16.98 -2.85 21.26
N ASP A 602 16.45 -3.48 20.19
CA ASP A 602 17.14 -3.64 18.90
C ASP A 602 17.77 -2.32 18.40
N SER A 603 17.04 -1.20 18.49
CA SER A 603 17.53 0.09 18.01
C SER A 603 18.67 0.65 18.85
N TYR A 604 18.61 0.51 20.18
CA TYR A 604 19.68 0.95 21.08
C TYR A 604 20.94 0.09 20.96
N THR A 605 20.76 -1.23 20.86
CA THR A 605 21.85 -2.18 20.65
C THR A 605 22.56 -1.91 19.31
N ASN A 606 21.79 -1.76 18.21
CA ASN A 606 22.35 -1.48 16.89
C ASN A 606 23.04 -0.10 16.79
N GLN A 607 22.53 0.93 17.49
CA GLN A 607 23.15 2.27 17.52
C GLN A 607 24.54 2.27 18.17
N HIS A 608 24.83 1.29 19.03
CA HIS A 608 25.99 1.34 19.92
C HIS A 608 26.97 0.18 19.77
N LEU A 609 26.59 -0.93 19.12
CA LEU A 609 27.52 -2.01 18.71
C LEU A 609 28.27 -1.75 17.39
N GLN A 610 28.08 -0.58 16.76
CA GLN A 610 28.90 -0.13 15.63
C GLN A 610 30.28 0.34 16.09
N GLU A 611 31.25 0.45 15.18
CA GLU A 611 32.66 0.71 15.53
C GLU A 611 32.89 2.07 16.21
N GLU A 612 32.07 3.08 15.92
CA GLU A 612 32.04 4.39 16.60
C GLU A 612 31.16 4.42 17.87
N GLY A 613 30.55 3.29 18.23
CA GLY A 613 29.46 3.20 19.19
C GLY A 613 29.88 3.26 20.66
N GLU A 614 29.10 3.97 21.48
CA GLU A 614 29.32 4.06 22.93
C GLU A 614 28.87 2.82 23.75
N TYR A 615 28.71 1.60 23.18
CA TYR A 615 28.28 0.42 23.97
C TYR A 615 29.39 -0.13 24.87
N ARG A 616 29.80 0.66 25.86
CA ARG A 616 30.77 0.27 26.87
C ARG A 616 29.99 -0.25 28.07
N LEU A 617 29.85 -1.58 28.08
CA LEU A 617 29.51 -2.35 29.27
C LEU A 617 30.74 -2.39 30.18
N PHE A 618 30.51 -2.22 31.47
CA PHE A 618 31.50 -2.29 32.53
C PHE A 618 31.00 -3.18 33.66
N ILE A 619 31.93 -3.71 34.45
CA ILE A 619 31.68 -4.43 35.70
C ILE A 619 32.39 -3.73 36.87
N HIS A 620 31.88 -3.90 38.09
CA HIS A 620 32.49 -3.35 39.29
C HIS A 620 33.67 -4.22 39.75
N LYS A 621 34.86 -3.63 39.93
CA LYS A 621 36.11 -4.34 40.27
C LYS A 621 36.03 -5.29 41.46
N GLU A 622 35.20 -4.95 42.44
CA GLU A 622 35.04 -5.68 43.71
C GLU A 622 33.66 -6.38 43.81
N ASN A 623 32.84 -6.32 42.77
CA ASN A 623 31.52 -6.96 42.73
C ASN A 623 31.22 -7.49 41.32
N SER A 624 31.47 -8.78 41.12
CA SER A 624 31.33 -9.50 39.85
C SER A 624 29.88 -9.80 39.41
N SER A 625 28.88 -9.26 40.12
CA SER A 625 27.46 -9.28 39.73
C SER A 625 26.85 -7.89 39.52
N LEU A 626 27.62 -6.81 39.66
CA LEU A 626 27.17 -5.43 39.39
C LEU A 626 27.73 -4.89 38.07
N PHE A 627 26.84 -4.78 37.08
CA PHE A 627 27.13 -4.27 35.74
C PHE A 627 26.70 -2.82 35.56
N ARG A 628 27.36 -2.08 34.67
CA ARG A 628 27.07 -0.69 34.28
C ARG A 628 27.17 -0.50 32.77
N VAL A 629 26.27 0.28 32.16
CA VAL A 629 26.34 0.67 30.74
C VAL A 629 26.07 2.19 30.58
N LYS A 630 26.78 2.83 29.65
CA LYS A 630 26.45 4.17 29.13
C LYS A 630 25.72 4.03 27.80
N LEU A 631 24.59 4.71 27.63
CA LEU A 631 23.80 4.71 26.41
C LEU A 631 23.41 6.14 26.01
N GLN A 632 23.41 6.45 24.72
CA GLN A 632 22.96 7.75 24.22
C GLN A 632 21.43 7.81 24.19
N SER A 633 20.87 9.00 24.32
CA SER A 633 19.43 9.21 24.24
C SER A 633 19.00 9.33 22.79
N ARG A 634 18.09 8.45 22.33
CA ARG A 634 17.47 8.49 20.98
C ARG A 634 16.80 9.83 20.61
N PHE A 635 16.63 10.74 21.57
CA PHE A 635 15.98 12.05 21.41
C PHE A 635 16.96 13.23 21.36
N ASN A 636 18.23 13.06 21.75
CA ASN A 636 19.19 14.16 21.85
C ASN A 636 20.63 13.63 21.82
N ARG A 637 21.40 14.00 20.79
CA ARG A 637 22.81 13.60 20.59
C ARG A 637 23.72 13.86 21.80
N ARG A 638 23.45 14.89 22.62
CA ARG A 638 24.25 15.25 23.81
C ARG A 638 23.81 14.56 25.11
N ALA A 639 22.60 14.00 25.17
CA ALA A 639 22.08 13.40 26.38
C ALA A 639 22.45 11.91 26.45
N THR A 640 23.04 11.46 27.56
CA THR A 640 23.35 10.04 27.80
C THR A 640 22.74 9.57 29.10
N HIS A 641 22.23 8.34 29.12
CA HIS A 641 21.73 7.67 30.31
C HIS A 641 22.76 6.65 30.80
N GLN A 642 22.87 6.52 32.11
CA GLN A 642 23.61 5.43 32.75
C GLN A 642 22.60 4.35 33.15
N VAL A 643 22.97 3.09 33.00
CA VAL A 643 22.23 1.91 33.42
C VAL A 643 23.10 1.12 34.39
N TRP A 644 22.50 0.58 35.45
CA TRP A 644 23.08 -0.44 36.32
C TRP A 644 22.15 -1.63 36.41
N ILE A 645 22.74 -2.82 36.49
CA ILE A 645 22.06 -4.10 36.65
C ILE A 645 22.83 -4.88 37.71
N GLN A 646 22.11 -5.32 38.76
CA GLN A 646 22.57 -6.29 39.72
C GLN A 646 21.98 -7.65 39.33
N VAL A 647 22.82 -8.67 39.22
CA VAL A 647 22.38 -10.05 38.98
C VAL A 647 22.54 -10.90 40.24
N ASP A 648 21.78 -11.98 40.32
CA ASP A 648 22.12 -13.12 41.18
C ASP A 648 22.73 -14.22 40.30
N ILE A 649 23.93 -14.69 40.67
CA ILE A 649 24.69 -15.70 39.94
C ILE A 649 24.17 -17.12 40.26
N GLY A 650 23.43 -17.30 41.37
CA GLY A 650 22.82 -18.57 41.76
C GLY A 650 21.47 -18.87 41.09
N GLU A 651 20.79 -17.86 40.55
CA GLU A 651 19.47 -17.96 39.92
C GLU A 651 19.54 -18.01 38.38
N HIS A 652 18.43 -18.34 37.72
CA HIS A 652 18.39 -18.55 36.26
C HIS A 652 17.23 -17.81 35.56
N GLY A 653 17.41 -17.51 34.27
CA GLY A 653 16.41 -16.79 33.46
C GLY A 653 16.08 -15.41 34.04
N HIS A 654 14.81 -15.01 33.96
CA HIS A 654 14.34 -13.72 34.51
C HIS A 654 14.61 -13.54 36.02
N LYS A 655 14.66 -14.61 36.82
CA LYS A 655 14.90 -14.53 38.27
C LYS A 655 16.32 -14.08 38.64
N ALA A 656 17.28 -14.33 37.77
CA ALA A 656 18.67 -13.91 37.96
C ALA A 656 18.86 -12.38 37.85
N ILE A 657 17.82 -11.63 37.49
CA ILE A 657 17.81 -10.16 37.47
C ILE A 657 17.22 -9.65 38.79
N ASP A 658 18.06 -9.54 39.83
CA ASP A 658 17.66 -9.04 41.15
C ASP A 658 17.08 -7.60 41.08
N SER A 659 17.86 -6.68 40.49
CA SER A 659 17.50 -5.27 40.46
C SER A 659 18.23 -4.49 39.36
N TYR A 660 17.65 -3.35 38.98
CA TYR A 660 18.18 -2.49 37.93
C TYR A 660 17.80 -1.02 38.18
N TYR A 661 18.65 -0.12 37.70
CA TYR A 661 18.45 1.33 37.80
C TYR A 661 18.95 2.03 36.54
N CYS A 662 18.28 3.12 36.14
CA CYS A 662 18.66 3.91 34.98
C CYS A 662 18.39 5.41 35.20
N THR A 663 19.32 6.29 34.83
CA THR A 663 19.17 7.76 34.97
C THR A 663 18.15 8.40 34.02
N CYS A 664 17.41 7.61 33.25
CA CYS A 664 16.32 8.14 32.44
C CYS A 664 15.09 8.45 33.29
N LYS A 665 14.18 9.29 32.77
CA LYS A 665 13.02 9.83 33.50
C LYS A 665 12.22 8.80 34.31
N THR A 666 12.02 7.59 33.78
CA THR A 666 11.25 6.49 34.41
C THR A 666 12.15 5.32 34.82
N GLY A 667 13.45 5.52 34.99
CA GLY A 667 14.42 4.42 35.21
C GLY A 667 14.64 4.03 36.67
N SER A 668 13.93 4.67 37.60
CA SER A 668 13.85 4.32 39.02
C SER A 668 12.84 3.22 39.33
N ARG A 669 11.93 2.88 38.39
CA ARG A 669 10.89 1.86 38.61
C ARG A 669 11.46 0.46 38.81
N THR A 670 10.85 -0.26 39.75
CA THR A 670 10.99 -1.72 39.93
C THR A 670 10.03 -2.47 39.00
N LEU A 671 8.82 -1.95 38.82
CA LEU A 671 7.79 -2.55 37.98
C LEU A 671 8.14 -2.43 36.48
N GLY A 672 8.77 -3.49 35.96
CA GLY A 672 9.13 -3.72 34.56
C GLY A 672 10.15 -2.75 33.96
N CYS A 673 11.21 -3.23 33.30
CA CYS A 673 12.35 -2.38 32.96
C CYS A 673 12.08 -1.33 31.85
N CYS A 674 12.93 -0.29 31.73
CA CYS A 674 12.85 0.71 30.66
C CYS A 674 13.65 0.29 29.41
N SER A 675 13.44 0.92 28.24
CA SER A 675 14.11 0.51 26.98
C SER A 675 15.64 0.52 27.06
N HIS A 676 16.24 1.41 27.84
CA HIS A 676 17.70 1.44 28.06
C HIS A 676 18.17 0.16 28.77
N VAL A 677 17.53 -0.20 29.89
CA VAL A 677 17.83 -1.43 30.65
C VAL A 677 17.53 -2.68 29.81
N CYS A 678 16.38 -2.70 29.11
CA CYS A 678 15.99 -3.78 28.21
C CYS A 678 17.01 -4.03 27.08
N SER A 679 17.67 -2.98 26.57
CA SER A 679 18.77 -3.13 25.60
C SER A 679 19.97 -3.87 26.16
N VAL A 680 20.25 -3.78 27.46
CA VAL A 680 21.31 -4.54 28.12
C VAL A 680 20.89 -5.98 28.36
N PHE A 681 19.70 -6.22 28.90
CA PHE A 681 19.16 -7.58 29.04
C PHE A 681 19.13 -8.33 27.70
N LYS A 682 18.66 -7.67 26.63
CA LYS A 682 18.60 -8.30 25.30
C LYS A 682 19.99 -8.51 24.69
N CYS A 683 20.88 -7.51 24.74
CA CYS A 683 22.22 -7.66 24.17
C CYS A 683 23.05 -8.73 24.88
N CYS A 684 23.12 -8.66 26.21
CA CYS A 684 23.99 -9.50 27.03
C CYS A 684 23.42 -10.90 27.25
N GLY A 685 22.13 -11.01 27.60
CA GLY A 685 21.49 -12.28 27.95
C GLY A 685 20.85 -13.04 26.79
N TYR A 686 20.50 -12.38 25.68
CA TYR A 686 19.86 -13.03 24.52
C TYR A 686 20.73 -13.01 23.25
N ASP A 687 21.03 -11.83 22.69
CA ASP A 687 21.68 -11.67 21.38
C ASP A 687 23.11 -12.23 21.33
N ARG A 688 23.87 -12.13 22.44
CA ARG A 688 25.19 -12.76 22.60
C ARG A 688 25.13 -14.29 22.39
N HIS A 689 24.04 -14.92 22.81
CA HIS A 689 23.82 -16.36 22.74
C HIS A 689 23.07 -16.82 21.47
N GLN A 690 22.62 -15.88 20.62
CA GLN A 690 22.02 -16.23 19.32
C GLN A 690 23.08 -16.42 18.22
N PRO A 691 22.87 -17.36 17.27
CA PRO A 691 23.83 -17.60 16.19
C PRO A 691 23.94 -16.39 15.24
N PRO A 692 25.12 -16.09 14.66
CA PRO A 692 25.35 -14.87 13.88
C PRO A 692 24.34 -14.60 12.76
N SER A 693 23.82 -15.64 12.11
CA SER A 693 22.81 -15.56 11.05
C SER A 693 21.46 -14.98 11.47
N THR A 694 21.16 -14.93 12.77
CA THR A 694 19.93 -14.34 13.30
C THR A 694 20.07 -12.87 13.70
N ARG A 695 21.32 -12.38 13.82
CA ARG A 695 21.59 -10.95 14.08
C ARG A 695 21.24 -10.18 12.81
N ARG A 696 20.20 -9.35 12.87
CA ARG A 696 19.70 -8.61 11.72
C ARG A 696 20.71 -7.56 11.29
N ASN A 697 21.45 -7.84 10.21
CA ASN A 697 22.16 -6.81 9.46
C ASN A 697 21.15 -5.79 8.94
N HIS A 698 20.99 -4.67 9.66
CA HIS A 698 20.24 -3.52 9.18
C HIS A 698 20.94 -2.97 7.94
N ARG A 699 20.16 -2.60 6.92
CA ARG A 699 20.71 -2.03 5.68
C ARG A 699 21.48 -0.75 6.02
N ALA A 700 22.72 -0.67 5.57
CA ALA A 700 23.42 0.61 5.46
C ALA A 700 22.59 1.54 4.57
N TYR A 701 22.42 2.79 4.99
CA TYR A 701 21.73 3.80 4.21
C TYR A 701 22.75 4.59 3.39
N SER A 702 22.77 4.39 2.08
CA SER A 702 23.60 5.16 1.14
C SER A 702 22.96 6.53 0.85
N PHE A 703 22.81 7.36 1.89
CA PHE A 703 22.49 8.78 1.73
C PHE A 703 23.79 9.58 1.76
N LEU A 704 23.90 10.59 0.89
CA LEU A 704 24.96 11.59 0.99
C LEU A 704 24.66 12.49 2.20
N ASP A 705 25.67 12.75 3.04
CA ASP A 705 25.59 13.76 4.09
C ASP A 705 26.46 14.94 3.68
N ALA A 706 25.82 16.02 3.25
CA ALA A 706 26.50 17.22 2.79
C ALA A 706 27.38 17.86 3.89
N ALA A 707 27.17 17.55 5.17
CA ALA A 707 28.08 17.98 6.23
C ALA A 707 29.40 17.21 6.24
N VAL A 708 29.44 15.97 5.72
CA VAL A 708 30.66 15.21 5.50
C VAL A 708 31.35 15.68 4.21
N ASP A 709 30.57 15.94 3.15
CA ASP A 709 31.12 16.45 1.88
C ASP A 709 31.78 17.83 2.06
N ILE A 710 31.21 18.71 2.90
CA ILE A 710 31.78 20.03 3.22
C ILE A 710 32.95 19.94 4.22
N ALA A 711 32.91 19.01 5.19
CA ALA A 711 34.01 18.81 6.14
C ALA A 711 35.27 18.18 5.53
N GLY A 712 35.25 17.85 4.23
CA GLY A 712 36.43 17.50 3.44
C GLY A 712 37.13 18.71 2.78
N GLU A 713 36.63 19.93 2.99
CA GLU A 713 37.16 21.19 2.44
C GLU A 713 37.52 22.22 3.56
N GLU A 714 37.85 21.77 4.78
CA GLU A 714 38.59 22.59 5.76
C GLU A 714 40.08 22.19 5.69
N ASP A 715 40.94 23.13 5.30
CA ASP A 715 42.28 22.87 4.74
C ASP A 715 43.36 22.37 5.74
N ASP A 716 44.29 21.56 5.24
CA ASP A 716 45.62 21.28 5.85
C ASP A 716 46.59 22.47 5.63
N ASP A 717 46.23 23.70 6.04
CA ASP A 717 47.08 24.90 5.95
C ASP A 717 47.06 25.75 7.25
N GLU A 718 48.28 26.02 7.77
CA GLU A 718 48.68 26.75 9.03
C GLU A 718 48.43 26.08 10.40
#